data_AF-A0A453T9W4-F1
#
_entry.id   AF-A0A453T9W4-F1
#
_cell.length_a   1.000
_cell.length_b   1.000
_cell.length_c   1.000
_cell.angle_alpha   90.00
_cell.angle_beta   90.00
_cell.angle_gamma   90.00
#
_symmetry.space_group_name_H-M   'P 1'
#
loop_
_entity.id
_entity.type
_entity.pdbx_description
1 polymer ?
#
loop_
_entity_poly.entity_id
_entity_poly.type
_entity_poly.pdbx_seq_one_letter_code
_entity_poly.pdbx_strand_id
1 'polypeptide(L)'
;MNHEVLERILDGRENPTNLSLPLLKDITENFSEDREIGHGGFATVYKGVLPNGNVAVKRIKSCHSIKETLFYREVNSLLNIEHENVVRFLGFCASTDQIAIQIEGLKERIYAEVRERLLCFEYISNGSLTKYITDELRGLEWKTRYEIIRGICEGLYHLHKEKQIYHMDMKPDNILLDNDMVPKITDFGLSRLDEMTQTMSKDRLGSLGYCAPEYWSQGKMSFKSDMYSLGVIIIELVTGQKALPINNNKILRRWRHRWRKTGKETQLVYQQVAKCIRIGLLCQEIDPSERPFIWDIIDDIRQAEGVNGSIKNDSQYKFGQISPYLEDDDMLGIEPLELHFPFQLNKQMSCTIQLTNETGSYIAFNVEHMNPLSYCAQPQKDIIPPRSKCNVEITMQPQAKAPRDHTSEFTVWSTKVNDGLAIEDMATIKFIKEAINVVDDVNLDVAFDISEPQEASEKTSVTVQPLTQITDDVARAIWCMDAHQTEPLIITGHRFGDVQIWNSDTQKVVDWVKASEEAVSNVKFIARMRWLVAVAYDCFFHVYKYEKELEKVTSFKAHGYYDWGRCSLDVHPTQPYVLSACRMQVKLWDWDQDWNCIQTFEEHSDNINEVKFNLEDTNSFASASDDCTVKVWSLDSPKSKYTLPGHSHHVYSVDFFKRDGRQYLISGCKDKTAKIWDLQKKECVQTLQHECDVNSVFAHPSLPLLVTGGEDGAVRVWSSTDFRLKRKLGVSMPVRGFACLTGSERVAIAHYYGMSVMEIGDEEGQGGNEGSHENSTAAIDYEKIQRQSERAASTLSSILKFERLIGDEWYLSNQI
;
A
#
# COMPACT_ATOMS: atom_id res chain seq x y z
N MET A 1 -21.85 30.63 20.18
CA MET A 1 -20.39 30.39 20.28
C MET A 1 -19.69 31.47 19.46
N ASN A 2 -18.47 31.87 19.83
CA ASN A 2 -17.80 33.01 19.20
C ASN A 2 -17.05 32.57 17.93
N HIS A 3 -17.78 32.23 16.87
CA HIS A 3 -17.21 31.92 15.53
C HIS A 3 -16.50 33.13 14.92
N GLU A 4 -16.88 34.34 15.35
CA GLU A 4 -16.46 35.60 14.75
C GLU A 4 -14.94 35.77 14.69
N VAL A 5 -14.17 35.21 15.64
CA VAL A 5 -12.71 35.31 15.62
C VAL A 5 -12.14 34.57 14.41
N LEU A 6 -12.53 33.31 14.20
CA LEU A 6 -12.02 32.53 13.07
C LEU A 6 -12.58 33.03 11.73
N GLU A 7 -13.81 33.53 11.71
CA GLU A 7 -14.38 34.20 10.53
C GLU A 7 -13.57 35.43 10.13
N ARG A 8 -13.22 36.30 11.09
CA ARG A 8 -12.39 37.49 10.82
C ARG A 8 -10.98 37.12 10.37
N ILE A 9 -10.38 36.06 10.91
CA ILE A 9 -9.08 35.55 10.44
C ILE A 9 -9.19 34.98 9.02
N LEU A 10 -10.25 34.21 8.73
CA LEU A 10 -10.50 33.66 7.42
C LEU A 10 -10.70 34.76 6.37
N ASP A 11 -11.36 35.87 6.73
CA ASP A 11 -11.50 37.04 5.86
C ASP A 11 -10.23 37.90 5.75
N GLY A 12 -9.15 37.54 6.45
CA GLY A 12 -7.89 38.30 6.47
C GLY A 12 -7.94 39.60 7.29
N ARG A 13 -8.96 39.77 8.15
CA ARG A 13 -9.14 40.95 9.01
C ARG A 13 -8.36 40.85 10.33
N GLU A 14 -7.96 39.65 10.72
CA GLU A 14 -7.15 39.38 11.92
C GLU A 14 -6.03 38.38 11.61
N ASN A 15 -4.94 38.45 12.39
CA ASN A 15 -3.81 37.54 12.27
C ASN A 15 -4.10 36.17 12.92
N PRO A 16 -3.40 35.10 12.50
CA PRO A 16 -3.51 33.79 13.12
C PRO A 16 -3.24 33.83 14.63
N THR A 17 -4.06 33.13 15.41
CA THR A 17 -4.01 33.17 16.88
C THR A 17 -4.30 31.81 17.52
N ASN A 18 -4.29 31.75 18.85
CA ASN A 18 -4.72 30.58 19.59
C ASN A 18 -6.25 30.46 19.58
N LEU A 19 -6.75 29.37 19.00
CA LEU A 19 -8.15 29.03 18.84
C LEU A 19 -8.59 28.08 19.96
N SER A 20 -9.79 28.31 20.50
CA SER A 20 -10.33 27.46 21.56
C SER A 20 -10.69 26.07 21.04
N LEU A 21 -10.43 25.01 21.82
CA LEU A 21 -10.82 23.65 21.47
C LEU A 21 -12.34 23.48 21.25
N PRO A 22 -13.24 24.11 22.06
CA PRO A 22 -14.67 24.05 21.81
C PRO A 22 -15.08 24.61 20.44
N LEU A 23 -14.46 25.70 19.98
CA LEU A 23 -14.69 26.25 18.65
C LEU A 23 -14.33 25.25 17.55
N LEU A 24 -13.14 24.65 17.63
CA LEU A 24 -12.69 23.68 16.62
C LEU A 24 -13.52 22.40 16.62
N LYS A 25 -13.98 21.94 17.80
CA LYS A 25 -14.92 20.83 17.91
C LYS A 25 -16.26 21.15 17.26
N ASP A 26 -16.80 22.34 17.49
CA ASP A 26 -18.11 22.74 16.95
C ASP A 26 -18.12 22.74 15.41
N ILE A 27 -17.16 23.43 14.79
CA ILE A 27 -17.10 23.56 13.32
C ILE A 27 -16.78 22.25 12.59
N THR A 28 -16.22 21.26 13.30
CA THR A 28 -15.89 19.93 12.77
C THR A 28 -16.89 18.85 13.19
N GLU A 29 -18.01 19.22 13.81
CA GLU A 29 -19.02 18.29 14.35
C GLU A 29 -18.39 17.24 15.28
N ASN A 30 -17.59 17.74 16.22
CA ASN A 30 -16.80 16.97 17.18
C ASN A 30 -15.81 16.01 16.51
N PHE A 31 -15.15 16.47 15.44
CA PHE A 31 -14.24 15.67 14.62
C PHE A 31 -14.93 14.44 14.03
N SER A 32 -16.11 14.64 13.44
CA SER A 32 -16.88 13.59 12.75
C SER A 32 -16.11 13.03 11.56
N GLU A 33 -16.26 11.72 11.29
CA GLU A 33 -15.69 11.07 10.10
C GLU A 33 -16.24 11.64 8.81
N ASP A 34 -17.51 12.11 8.79
CA ASP A 34 -18.13 12.79 7.65
C ASP A 34 -17.41 14.10 7.28
N ARG A 35 -16.61 14.63 8.21
CA ARG A 35 -15.79 15.84 8.03
C ARG A 35 -14.34 15.49 7.71
N GLU A 36 -13.91 14.24 7.74
CA GLU A 36 -12.52 13.87 7.45
C GLU A 36 -12.20 14.11 5.97
N ILE A 37 -11.13 14.86 5.71
CA ILE A 37 -10.65 15.19 4.36
C ILE A 37 -9.23 14.67 4.09
N GLY A 38 -8.55 14.15 5.11
CA GLY A 38 -7.23 13.55 4.96
C GLY A 38 -6.75 12.85 6.23
N HIS A 39 -6.09 11.71 6.04
CA HIS A 39 -5.54 10.89 7.13
C HIS A 39 -4.04 10.67 6.95
N GLY A 40 -3.26 10.86 8.01
CA GLY A 40 -1.83 10.59 8.02
C GLY A 40 -1.35 9.90 9.30
N GLY A 41 -0.08 9.48 9.29
CA GLY A 41 0.52 8.79 10.44
C GLY A 41 0.57 9.61 11.72
N PHE A 42 0.65 10.93 11.60
CA PHE A 42 0.83 11.84 12.73
C PHE A 42 -0.37 12.76 12.98
N ALA A 43 -1.30 12.87 12.04
CA ALA A 43 -2.43 13.77 12.15
C ALA A 43 -3.61 13.33 11.27
N THR A 44 -4.81 13.77 11.65
CA THR A 44 -6.03 13.67 10.85
C THR A 44 -6.52 15.08 10.53
N VAL A 45 -6.97 15.32 9.30
CA VAL A 45 -7.43 16.62 8.82
C VAL A 45 -8.94 16.58 8.62
N TYR A 46 -9.63 17.51 9.25
CA TYR A 46 -11.09 17.65 9.20
C TYR A 46 -11.49 18.94 8.50
N LYS A 47 -12.57 18.92 7.74
CA LYS A 47 -13.22 20.10 7.20
C LYS A 47 -14.05 20.77 8.29
N GLY A 48 -13.65 21.96 8.69
CA GLY A 48 -14.45 22.85 9.52
C GLY A 48 -15.39 23.68 8.65
N VAL A 49 -16.66 23.77 9.04
CA VAL A 49 -17.65 24.62 8.35
C VAL A 49 -17.96 25.85 9.18
N LEU A 50 -17.78 27.01 8.56
CA LEU A 50 -18.14 28.31 9.09
C LEU A 50 -19.22 28.95 8.20
N PRO A 51 -19.99 29.92 8.73
CA PRO A 51 -20.94 30.69 7.93
C PRO A 51 -20.33 31.38 6.70
N ASN A 52 -19.08 31.86 6.79
CA ASN A 52 -18.39 32.57 5.71
C ASN A 52 -17.44 31.69 4.87
N GLY A 53 -17.32 30.39 5.15
CA GLY A 53 -16.44 29.51 4.37
C GLY A 53 -16.08 28.20 5.06
N ASN A 54 -15.12 27.49 4.50
CA ASN A 54 -14.60 26.25 5.07
C ASN A 54 -13.13 26.42 5.49
N VAL A 55 -12.72 25.65 6.49
CA VAL A 55 -11.34 25.58 6.98
C VAL A 55 -10.87 24.13 7.05
N ALA A 56 -9.56 23.91 7.06
CA ALA A 56 -8.95 22.61 7.28
C ALA A 56 -8.35 22.57 8.69
N VAL A 57 -8.88 21.70 9.56
CA VAL A 57 -8.43 21.52 10.94
C VAL A 57 -7.61 20.25 11.03
N LYS A 58 -6.29 20.40 11.11
CA LYS A 58 -5.33 19.30 11.29
C LYS A 58 -5.16 19.02 12.78
N ARG A 59 -5.69 17.89 13.24
CA ARG A 59 -5.55 17.40 14.62
C ARG A 59 -4.36 16.45 14.70
N ILE A 60 -3.35 16.83 15.46
CA ILE A 60 -2.17 16.00 15.67
C ILE A 60 -2.54 14.86 16.63
N LYS A 61 -2.23 13.62 16.26
CA LYS A 61 -2.54 12.45 17.09
C LYS A 61 -1.81 12.61 18.44
N SER A 62 -2.54 12.50 19.54
CA SER A 62 -2.00 12.64 20.89
C SER A 62 -1.15 11.42 21.26
N CYS A 63 0.10 11.38 20.77
CA CYS A 63 1.15 10.57 21.38
C CYS A 63 1.76 11.40 22.52
N HIS A 64 2.02 10.77 23.68
CA HIS A 64 2.65 11.41 24.85
C HIS A 64 4.10 11.90 24.57
N SER A 65 4.55 11.93 23.30
CA SER A 65 5.92 12.16 22.84
C SER A 65 6.16 13.52 22.18
N ILE A 66 5.15 14.34 21.85
CA ILE A 66 5.41 15.66 21.25
C ILE A 66 5.88 16.64 22.33
N LYS A 67 7.16 17.01 22.28
CA LYS A 67 7.71 18.09 23.12
C LYS A 67 7.01 19.40 22.76
N GLU A 68 6.48 20.08 23.77
CA GLU A 68 5.74 21.35 23.61
C GLU A 68 6.57 22.43 22.89
N THR A 69 7.88 22.44 23.13
CA THR A 69 8.83 23.33 22.44
C THR A 69 8.87 23.12 20.94
N LEU A 70 8.69 21.88 20.47
CA LEU A 70 8.69 21.56 19.03
C LEU A 70 7.38 21.98 18.37
N PHE A 71 6.24 21.77 19.04
CA PHE A 71 4.95 22.24 18.56
C PHE A 71 4.94 23.77 18.40
N TYR A 72 5.40 24.51 19.40
CA TYR A 72 5.45 25.98 19.31
C TYR A 72 6.49 26.49 18.30
N ARG A 73 7.62 25.79 18.12
CA ARG A 73 8.59 26.11 17.05
C ARG A 73 7.95 26.01 15.67
N GLU A 74 7.12 25.00 15.46
CA GLU A 74 6.38 24.81 14.21
C GLU A 74 5.34 25.89 14.01
N VAL A 75 4.48 26.12 15.01
CA VAL A 75 3.51 27.23 14.99
C VAL A 75 4.21 28.55 14.66
N ASN A 76 5.35 28.85 15.30
CA ASN A 76 6.10 30.07 15.04
C ASN A 76 6.65 30.17 13.61
N SER A 77 6.95 29.04 12.98
CA SER A 77 7.37 28.98 11.59
C SER A 77 6.19 29.25 10.66
N LEU A 78 4.98 28.80 11.00
CA LEU A 78 3.75 29.00 10.24
C LEU A 78 3.13 30.40 10.38
N LEU A 79 3.27 31.06 11.54
CA LEU A 79 2.60 32.34 11.86
C LEU A 79 2.89 33.47 10.88
N ASN A 80 4.03 33.45 10.21
CA ASN A 80 4.50 34.55 9.35
C ASN A 80 4.61 34.13 7.88
N ILE A 81 3.91 33.09 7.45
CA ILE A 81 3.92 32.62 6.05
C ILE A 81 2.66 33.11 5.37
N GLU A 82 2.87 33.92 4.34
CA GLU A 82 1.81 34.47 3.51
C GLU A 82 2.32 34.52 2.08
N HIS A 83 1.79 33.63 1.25
CA HIS A 83 2.13 33.52 -0.15
C HIS A 83 0.99 32.85 -0.91
N GLU A 84 0.72 33.26 -2.15
CA GLU A 84 -0.39 32.73 -2.95
C GLU A 84 -0.30 31.21 -3.11
N ASN A 85 0.90 30.70 -3.37
CA ASN A 85 1.18 29.28 -3.57
C ASN A 85 1.59 28.48 -2.33
N VAL A 86 1.33 28.98 -1.13
CA VAL A 86 1.54 28.26 0.12
C VAL A 86 0.25 28.30 0.91
N VAL A 87 -0.14 27.16 1.52
CA VAL A 87 -1.40 27.10 2.24
C VAL A 87 -1.38 28.09 3.42
N ARG A 88 -2.42 28.92 3.54
CA ARG A 88 -2.49 29.93 4.59
C ARG A 88 -2.82 29.31 5.94
N PHE A 89 -1.98 29.60 6.93
CA PHE A 89 -2.22 29.23 8.32
C PHE A 89 -3.20 30.21 8.99
N LEU A 90 -4.19 29.71 9.70
CA LEU A 90 -5.26 30.50 10.35
C LEU A 90 -5.17 30.50 11.88
N GLY A 91 -4.46 29.54 12.48
CA GLY A 91 -4.28 29.49 13.92
C GLY A 91 -4.01 28.09 14.43
N PHE A 92 -3.84 27.98 15.75
CA PHE A 92 -3.55 26.71 16.41
C PHE A 92 -4.39 26.56 17.66
N CYS A 93 -4.50 25.33 18.17
CA CYS A 93 -5.03 25.07 19.49
C CYS A 93 -4.01 24.27 20.30
N ALA A 94 -3.70 24.75 21.50
CA ALA A 94 -2.91 24.03 22.48
C ALA A 94 -3.70 23.93 23.78
N SER A 95 -4.50 22.87 23.90
CA SER A 95 -5.34 22.60 25.07
C SER A 95 -4.76 21.42 25.86
N THR A 96 -4.73 21.54 27.18
CA THR A 96 -4.30 20.48 28.08
C THR A 96 -5.35 20.38 29.18
N ASP A 97 -6.12 19.30 29.17
CA ASP A 97 -7.17 19.03 30.15
C ASP A 97 -6.70 17.91 31.10
N GLN A 98 -7.16 17.93 32.35
CA GLN A 98 -6.95 16.83 33.29
C GLN A 98 -8.24 16.02 33.42
N ILE A 99 -8.20 14.75 33.03
CA ILE A 99 -9.35 13.84 33.15
C ILE A 99 -9.11 12.92 34.34
N ALA A 100 -10.07 12.89 35.26
CA ALA A 100 -10.08 11.92 36.35
C ALA A 100 -10.58 10.56 35.82
N ILE A 101 -9.67 9.58 35.77
CA ILE A 101 -9.95 8.19 35.44
C ILE A 101 -10.24 7.46 36.77
N GLN A 102 -11.48 6.99 36.91
CA GLN A 102 -11.90 6.12 38.00
C GLN A 102 -11.58 4.68 37.60
N ILE A 103 -10.67 4.01 38.32
CA ILE A 103 -10.39 2.59 38.11
C ILE A 103 -11.38 1.79 38.95
N GLU A 104 -12.08 0.84 38.32
CA GLU A 104 -12.99 -0.07 39.02
C GLU A 104 -12.24 -0.85 40.11
N GLY A 105 -12.74 -0.77 41.35
CA GLY A 105 -12.16 -1.44 42.52
C GLY A 105 -11.18 -0.61 43.37
N LEU A 106 -10.73 0.55 42.91
CA LEU A 106 -9.91 1.49 43.69
C LEU A 106 -10.72 2.73 44.11
N LYS A 107 -10.57 3.15 45.38
CA LYS A 107 -11.21 4.39 45.88
C LYS A 107 -10.54 5.66 45.34
N GLU A 108 -9.32 5.56 44.82
CA GLU A 108 -8.53 6.69 44.33
C GLU A 108 -8.79 6.96 42.84
N ARG A 109 -8.80 8.24 42.46
CA ARG A 109 -8.92 8.71 41.08
C ARG A 109 -7.53 9.02 40.54
N ILE A 110 -7.21 8.51 39.35
CA ILE A 110 -5.98 8.89 38.64
C ILE A 110 -6.31 10.08 37.75
N TYR A 111 -5.53 11.14 37.80
CA TYR A 111 -5.68 12.27 36.89
C TYR A 111 -4.72 12.08 35.72
N ALA A 112 -5.26 11.99 34.50
CA ALA A 112 -4.48 11.92 33.27
C ALA A 112 -4.52 13.26 32.54
N GLU A 113 -3.37 13.76 32.11
CA GLU A 113 -3.29 14.93 31.22
C GLU A 113 -3.62 14.50 29.78
N VAL A 114 -4.70 15.04 29.22
CA VAL A 114 -5.04 14.90 27.81
C VAL A 114 -4.64 16.17 27.08
N ARG A 115 -3.69 16.04 26.16
CA ARG A 115 -3.15 17.16 25.38
C ARG A 115 -3.74 17.13 23.98
N GLU A 116 -4.43 18.20 23.61
CA GLU A 116 -4.92 18.45 22.26
C GLU A 116 -4.03 19.49 21.59
N ARG A 117 -3.50 19.14 20.42
CA ARG A 117 -2.66 20.01 19.58
C ARG A 117 -3.23 20.01 18.17
N LEU A 118 -3.76 21.16 17.75
CA LEU A 118 -4.40 21.32 16.45
C LEU A 118 -3.81 22.51 15.70
N LEU A 119 -3.80 22.41 14.38
CA LEU A 119 -3.43 23.47 13.44
C LEU A 119 -4.63 23.71 12.52
N CYS A 120 -4.95 24.96 12.25
CA CYS A 120 -6.06 25.37 11.39
C CYS A 120 -5.50 26.10 10.18
N PHE A 121 -5.94 25.71 8.98
CA PHE A 121 -5.52 26.25 7.69
C PHE A 121 -6.73 26.63 6.86
N GLU A 122 -6.52 27.40 5.80
CA GLU A 122 -7.52 27.56 4.76
C GLU A 122 -7.90 26.22 4.10
N TYR A 123 -9.15 26.08 3.69
CA TYR A 123 -9.61 24.88 2.99
C TYR A 123 -9.42 25.02 1.48
N ILE A 124 -8.77 24.03 0.86
CA ILE A 124 -8.48 24.00 -0.57
C ILE A 124 -9.35 22.94 -1.25
N SER A 125 -10.17 23.37 -2.22
CA SER A 125 -11.37 22.65 -2.69
C SER A 125 -11.12 21.53 -3.70
N ASN A 126 -10.19 21.70 -4.65
CA ASN A 126 -9.91 20.68 -5.68
C ASN A 126 -8.98 19.55 -5.17
N GLY A 127 -8.49 19.66 -3.94
CA GLY A 127 -7.69 18.63 -3.29
C GLY A 127 -6.31 18.47 -3.93
N SER A 128 -5.74 17.27 -3.81
CA SER A 128 -4.35 17.00 -4.22
C SER A 128 -4.15 16.98 -5.74
N LEU A 129 -2.98 17.48 -6.16
CA LEU A 129 -2.45 17.42 -7.52
C LEU A 129 -2.37 15.99 -8.09
N THR A 130 -2.20 14.95 -7.26
CA THR A 130 -2.13 13.54 -7.67
C THR A 130 -3.28 13.13 -8.59
N LYS A 131 -4.49 13.68 -8.36
CA LYS A 131 -5.70 13.37 -9.14
C LYS A 131 -5.66 13.87 -10.58
N TYR A 132 -4.78 14.82 -10.88
CA TYR A 132 -4.75 15.55 -12.15
C TYR A 132 -3.52 15.23 -13.02
N ILE A 133 -2.59 14.44 -12.49
CA ILE A 133 -1.40 13.99 -13.22
C ILE A 133 -1.81 12.90 -14.20
N THR A 134 -1.57 13.15 -15.48
CA THR A 134 -1.80 12.19 -16.56
C THR A 134 -0.67 12.28 -17.58
N ASP A 135 -0.63 11.32 -18.51
CA ASP A 135 0.29 11.37 -19.66
C ASP A 135 0.09 12.63 -20.53
N GLU A 136 0.98 12.81 -21.51
CA GLU A 136 1.00 14.00 -22.38
C GLU A 136 -0.27 14.15 -23.24
N LEU A 137 -0.93 13.03 -23.55
CA LEU A 137 -2.03 12.97 -24.51
C LEU A 137 -3.38 13.33 -23.89
N ARG A 138 -3.54 13.25 -22.55
CA ARG A 138 -4.81 13.47 -21.86
C ARG A 138 -4.73 14.43 -20.65
N GLY A 139 -5.82 14.59 -19.91
CA GLY A 139 -5.89 15.38 -18.67
C GLY A 139 -5.69 16.89 -18.86
N LEU A 140 -5.00 17.56 -17.94
CA LEU A 140 -4.82 19.02 -17.96
C LEU A 140 -4.09 19.50 -19.21
N GLU A 141 -4.51 20.64 -19.76
CA GLU A 141 -3.82 21.31 -20.85
C GLU A 141 -2.46 21.86 -20.40
N TRP A 142 -1.52 21.99 -21.35
CA TRP A 142 -0.17 22.47 -21.04
C TRP A 142 -0.15 23.80 -20.28
N LYS A 143 -1.00 24.77 -20.66
CA LYS A 143 -1.06 26.06 -19.98
C LYS A 143 -1.29 25.88 -18.47
N THR A 144 -2.30 25.09 -18.08
CA THR A 144 -2.60 24.82 -16.67
C THR A 144 -1.46 24.06 -15.98
N ARG A 145 -0.86 23.06 -16.64
CA ARG A 145 0.30 22.34 -16.08
C ARG A 145 1.50 23.26 -15.84
N TYR A 146 1.77 24.16 -16.77
CA TYR A 146 2.85 25.13 -16.66
C TYR A 146 2.62 26.13 -15.54
N GLU A 147 1.39 26.64 -15.40
CA GLU A 147 0.99 27.52 -14.29
C GLU A 147 1.13 26.82 -12.93
N ILE A 148 0.78 25.54 -12.85
CA ILE A 148 1.02 24.71 -11.65
C ILE A 148 2.51 24.59 -11.37
N ILE A 149 3.35 24.25 -12.36
CA ILE A 149 4.80 24.17 -12.18
C ILE A 149 5.36 25.51 -11.69
N ARG A 150 4.93 26.62 -12.31
CA ARG A 150 5.36 27.97 -11.95
C ARG A 150 4.97 28.31 -10.52
N GLY A 151 3.72 28.10 -10.14
CA GLY A 151 3.25 28.37 -8.78
C GLY A 151 3.95 27.52 -7.71
N ILE A 152 4.24 26.24 -8.00
CA ILE A 152 5.06 25.40 -7.09
C ILE A 152 6.46 26.01 -6.93
N CYS A 153 7.10 26.43 -8.02
CA CYS A 153 8.41 27.06 -7.95
C CYS A 153 8.39 28.36 -7.15
N GLU A 154 7.35 29.18 -7.30
CA GLU A 154 7.19 30.45 -6.58
C GLU A 154 6.95 30.23 -5.08
N GLY A 155 6.08 29.28 -4.73
CA GLY A 155 5.86 28.87 -3.35
C GLY A 155 7.14 28.33 -2.69
N LEU A 156 7.89 27.48 -3.41
CA LEU A 156 9.15 26.93 -2.89
C LEU A 156 10.24 28.01 -2.78
N TYR A 157 10.27 28.97 -3.71
CA TYR A 157 11.16 30.13 -3.62
C TYR A 157 10.90 30.93 -2.35
N HIS A 158 9.63 31.23 -2.04
CA HIS A 158 9.25 31.93 -0.82
C HIS A 158 9.71 31.16 0.43
N LEU A 159 9.44 29.85 0.48
CA LEU A 159 9.86 29.00 1.60
C LEU A 159 11.39 28.96 1.77
N HIS A 160 12.14 28.67 0.71
CA HIS A 160 13.60 28.50 0.78
C HIS A 160 14.34 29.82 0.94
N LYS A 161 14.02 30.82 0.13
CA LYS A 161 14.80 32.06 0.04
C LYS A 161 14.40 33.05 1.12
N GLU A 162 13.10 33.28 1.30
CA GLU A 162 12.60 34.34 2.18
C GLU A 162 12.40 33.85 3.61
N LYS A 163 11.88 32.62 3.78
CA LYS A 163 11.58 32.05 5.09
C LYS A 163 12.67 31.12 5.64
N GLN A 164 13.63 30.69 4.80
CA GLN A 164 14.68 29.73 5.16
C GLN A 164 14.10 28.40 5.70
N ILE A 165 12.99 27.95 5.12
CA ILE A 165 12.27 26.72 5.43
C ILE A 165 12.51 25.71 4.32
N TYR A 166 13.00 24.53 4.67
CA TYR A 166 13.01 23.35 3.81
C TYR A 166 11.74 22.52 4.06
N HIS A 167 11.15 21.97 3.00
CA HIS A 167 9.88 21.25 3.03
C HIS A 167 10.04 19.77 3.45
N MET A 168 11.04 19.08 2.88
CA MET A 168 11.46 17.68 3.09
C MET A 168 10.54 16.57 2.59
N ASP A 169 9.24 16.82 2.44
CA ASP A 169 8.30 15.84 1.85
C ASP A 169 7.55 16.41 0.64
N MET A 170 8.27 17.04 -0.30
CA MET A 170 7.65 17.54 -1.52
C MET A 170 7.15 16.38 -2.39
N LYS A 171 5.83 16.33 -2.64
CA LYS A 171 5.17 15.33 -3.50
C LYS A 171 3.80 15.86 -3.97
N PRO A 172 3.19 15.28 -5.02
CA PRO A 172 1.87 15.71 -5.49
C PRO A 172 0.74 15.65 -4.45
N ASP A 173 0.81 14.75 -3.46
CA ASP A 173 -0.15 14.72 -2.34
C ASP A 173 -0.10 15.98 -1.45
N ASN A 174 1.08 16.62 -1.36
CA ASN A 174 1.32 17.81 -0.53
C ASN A 174 1.21 19.12 -1.34
N ILE A 175 0.68 19.05 -2.57
CA ILE A 175 0.35 20.21 -3.40
C ILE A 175 -1.16 20.16 -3.65
N LEU A 176 -1.88 21.10 -3.05
CA LEU A 176 -3.32 21.21 -3.21
C LEU A 176 -3.66 22.23 -4.28
N LEU A 177 -4.78 22.04 -4.99
CA LEU A 177 -5.26 22.96 -6.02
C LEU A 177 -6.55 23.63 -5.54
N ASP A 178 -6.61 24.96 -5.68
CA ASP A 178 -7.85 25.69 -5.42
C ASP A 178 -8.80 25.68 -6.63
N ASN A 179 -9.91 26.41 -6.53
CA ASN A 179 -10.94 26.50 -7.57
C ASN A 179 -10.40 27.03 -8.91
N ASP A 180 -9.34 27.84 -8.88
CA ASP A 180 -8.72 28.45 -10.06
C ASP A 180 -7.52 27.62 -10.56
N MET A 181 -7.34 26.41 -10.01
CA MET A 181 -6.22 25.49 -10.29
C MET A 181 -4.86 26.06 -9.89
N VAL A 182 -4.83 27.01 -8.95
CA VAL A 182 -3.58 27.56 -8.40
C VAL A 182 -3.02 26.57 -7.36
N PRO A 183 -1.73 26.18 -7.47
CA PRO A 183 -1.12 25.22 -6.54
C PRO A 183 -0.79 25.89 -5.21
N LYS A 184 -1.04 25.16 -4.12
CA LYS A 184 -0.70 25.54 -2.75
C LYS A 184 0.07 24.43 -2.06
N ILE A 185 1.31 24.74 -1.70
CA ILE A 185 2.19 23.84 -0.95
C ILE A 185 1.68 23.74 0.49
N THR A 186 1.51 22.51 0.98
CA THR A 186 1.06 22.22 2.36
C THR A 186 1.99 21.22 3.03
N ASP A 187 1.83 21.01 4.34
CA ASP A 187 2.57 20.00 5.12
C ASP A 187 4.11 20.19 5.17
N PHE A 188 4.58 21.41 4.90
CA PHE A 188 5.96 21.83 5.19
C PHE A 188 6.18 22.00 6.70
N GLY A 189 7.42 21.76 7.17
CA GLY A 189 7.83 21.99 8.57
C GLY A 189 7.55 20.85 9.56
N LEU A 190 6.53 20.02 9.32
CA LEU A 190 6.09 18.98 10.27
C LEU A 190 7.06 17.78 10.43
N SER A 191 7.96 17.54 9.48
CA SER A 191 9.02 16.53 9.59
C SER A 191 10.17 16.93 10.52
N ARG A 192 10.18 18.16 11.06
CA ARG A 192 11.18 18.65 12.04
C ARG A 192 10.91 18.24 13.48
N LEU A 193 9.75 17.62 13.76
CA LEU A 193 9.41 17.13 15.10
C LEU A 193 10.38 16.05 15.61
N ASP A 194 11.30 15.56 14.76
CA ASP A 194 12.31 14.54 15.07
C ASP A 194 13.76 15.11 15.17
N GLU A 195 13.97 16.44 15.10
CA GLU A 195 15.32 17.06 15.07
C GLU A 195 16.16 16.91 16.38
N MET A 196 15.70 16.20 17.41
CA MET A 196 16.42 16.08 18.70
C MET A 196 16.48 14.68 19.32
N THR A 197 16.50 13.63 18.51
CA THR A 197 17.06 12.34 18.90
C THR A 197 18.39 12.14 18.16
N GLN A 198 19.49 12.34 18.87
CA GLN A 198 20.79 11.75 18.51
C GLN A 198 20.74 10.20 18.53
N THR A 199 19.59 9.60 18.84
CA THR A 199 19.17 8.29 18.35
C THR A 199 18.45 8.45 17.02
N MET A 200 19.22 8.32 15.95
CA MET A 200 18.72 8.04 14.61
C MET A 200 17.63 6.96 14.66
N SER A 201 16.37 7.35 14.48
CA SER A 201 15.34 6.43 14.01
C SER A 201 15.83 5.92 12.65
N LYS A 202 15.83 4.60 12.45
CA LYS A 202 16.14 3.99 11.15
C LYS A 202 15.04 4.27 10.11
N ASP A 203 14.03 5.06 10.45
CA ASP A 203 12.82 5.30 9.67
C ASP A 203 12.96 6.56 8.84
N ARG A 204 13.44 6.39 7.61
CA ARG A 204 13.60 7.47 6.64
C ARG A 204 12.22 7.89 6.13
N LEU A 205 11.70 9.00 6.65
CA LEU A 205 10.39 9.60 6.33
C LEU A 205 10.37 10.35 5.00
N GLY A 206 10.69 9.62 3.93
CA GLY A 206 10.59 10.09 2.56
C GLY A 206 9.55 9.31 1.75
N SER A 207 8.69 10.00 1.01
CA SER A 207 7.72 9.36 0.10
C SER A 207 8.42 8.67 -1.08
N LEU A 208 8.30 7.33 -1.17
CA LEU A 208 8.90 6.48 -2.20
C LEU A 208 8.68 7.04 -3.62
N GLY A 209 9.78 7.39 -4.30
CA GLY A 209 9.82 7.91 -5.67
C GLY A 209 10.10 9.41 -5.82
N TYR A 210 9.94 10.22 -4.77
CA TYR A 210 10.26 11.67 -4.82
C TYR A 210 11.49 12.05 -4.01
N CYS A 211 12.00 11.15 -3.17
CA CYS A 211 13.08 11.47 -2.24
C CYS A 211 14.47 11.41 -2.86
N ALA A 212 15.29 12.38 -2.46
CA ALA A 212 16.66 12.52 -2.92
C ALA A 212 17.55 11.36 -2.44
N PRO A 213 18.49 10.86 -3.27
CA PRO A 213 19.36 9.74 -2.92
C PRO A 213 20.21 9.96 -1.67
N GLU A 214 20.68 11.17 -1.42
CA GLU A 214 21.49 11.51 -0.24
C GLU A 214 20.65 11.60 1.05
N TYR A 215 19.40 12.00 0.92
CA TYR A 215 18.46 12.02 2.04
C TYR A 215 18.12 10.59 2.45
N TRP A 216 17.86 9.74 1.46
CA TRP A 216 17.70 8.31 1.67
C TRP A 216 18.99 7.72 2.25
N SER A 217 20.09 7.66 1.52
CA SER A 217 21.28 6.90 1.93
C SER A 217 22.00 7.41 3.19
N GLN A 218 22.04 8.72 3.44
CA GLN A 218 22.90 9.34 4.46
C GLN A 218 22.12 10.16 5.51
N GLY A 219 20.80 10.31 5.39
CA GLY A 219 19.99 11.13 6.31
C GLY A 219 20.31 12.63 6.25
N LYS A 220 20.98 13.08 5.19
CA LYS A 220 21.37 14.49 5.03
C LYS A 220 20.21 15.31 4.49
N MET A 221 19.69 16.20 5.31
CA MET A 221 18.62 17.14 4.94
C MET A 221 19.21 18.43 4.36
N SER A 222 18.68 18.90 3.24
CA SER A 222 19.08 20.18 2.65
C SER A 222 18.02 20.74 1.71
N PHE A 223 18.12 22.03 1.37
CA PHE A 223 17.33 22.63 0.29
C PHE A 223 17.46 21.85 -1.03
N LYS A 224 18.61 21.20 -1.28
CA LYS A 224 18.86 20.41 -2.49
C LYS A 224 18.05 19.11 -2.55
N SER A 225 17.57 18.63 -1.42
CA SER A 225 16.71 17.44 -1.35
C SER A 225 15.28 17.78 -1.78
N ASP A 226 14.79 18.99 -1.44
CA ASP A 226 13.55 19.53 -1.99
C ASP A 226 13.66 19.76 -3.50
N MET A 227 14.83 20.22 -3.97
CA MET A 227 15.07 20.42 -5.41
C MET A 227 14.97 19.11 -6.19
N TYR A 228 15.48 18.00 -5.66
CA TYR A 228 15.31 16.68 -6.28
C TYR A 228 13.84 16.30 -6.40
N SER A 229 13.09 16.46 -5.32
CA SER A 229 11.66 16.18 -5.26
C SER A 229 10.87 17.05 -6.26
N LEU A 230 11.19 18.34 -6.33
CA LEU A 230 10.65 19.27 -7.33
C LEU A 230 10.96 18.77 -8.75
N GLY A 231 12.16 18.27 -9.00
CA GLY A 231 12.56 17.74 -10.29
C GLY A 231 11.69 16.57 -10.74
N VAL A 232 11.42 15.63 -9.84
CA VAL A 232 10.51 14.50 -10.10
C VAL A 232 9.09 14.98 -10.37
N ILE A 233 8.56 15.92 -9.57
CA ILE A 233 7.21 16.49 -9.75
C ILE A 233 7.09 17.20 -11.11
N ILE A 234 8.11 17.96 -11.52
CA ILE A 234 8.12 18.64 -12.82
C ILE A 234 8.09 17.61 -13.95
N ILE A 235 8.92 16.57 -13.90
CA ILE A 235 8.92 15.52 -14.92
C ILE A 235 7.57 14.82 -14.98
N GLU A 236 7.02 14.45 -13.82
CA GLU A 236 5.74 13.76 -13.73
C GLU A 236 4.57 14.63 -14.22
N LEU A 237 4.56 15.93 -13.95
CA LEU A 237 3.57 16.85 -14.54
C LEU A 237 3.71 16.97 -16.05
N VAL A 238 4.94 16.90 -16.58
CA VAL A 238 5.17 17.00 -18.02
C VAL A 238 4.78 15.70 -18.74
N THR A 239 5.04 14.52 -18.14
CA THR A 239 4.99 13.22 -18.85
C THR A 239 3.97 12.22 -18.30
N GLY A 240 3.43 12.46 -17.09
CA GLY A 240 2.66 11.47 -16.34
C GLY A 240 3.50 10.36 -15.71
N GLN A 241 4.84 10.41 -15.82
CA GLN A 241 5.76 9.40 -15.29
C GLN A 241 6.81 10.04 -14.37
N LYS A 242 7.19 9.36 -13.29
CA LYS A 242 8.18 9.87 -12.32
C LYS A 242 9.61 9.94 -12.86
N ALA A 243 9.92 9.19 -13.90
CA ALA A 243 11.23 9.15 -14.53
C ALA A 243 11.09 9.27 -16.05
N LEU A 244 12.10 9.87 -16.70
CA LEU A 244 12.13 9.96 -18.16
C LEU A 244 12.55 8.62 -18.77
N PRO A 245 11.87 8.16 -19.84
CA PRO A 245 12.38 7.09 -20.67
C PRO A 245 13.72 7.49 -21.31
N ILE A 246 14.59 6.52 -21.60
CA ILE A 246 15.92 6.73 -22.20
C ILE A 246 15.85 7.53 -23.53
N ASN A 247 14.69 7.57 -24.21
CA ASN A 247 14.45 8.35 -25.42
C ASN A 247 13.43 9.49 -25.22
N ASN A 248 13.94 10.72 -25.06
CA ASN A 248 13.13 11.93 -24.78
C ASN A 248 12.35 12.48 -25.99
N ASN A 249 12.66 12.05 -27.22
CA ASN A 249 12.04 12.62 -28.43
C ASN A 249 10.54 12.31 -28.52
N LYS A 250 10.09 11.23 -27.88
CA LYS A 250 8.68 10.81 -27.88
C LYS A 250 7.76 11.77 -27.12
N ILE A 251 8.25 12.40 -26.05
CA ILE A 251 7.45 13.28 -25.16
C ILE A 251 7.00 14.53 -25.92
N LEU A 252 7.95 15.23 -26.55
CA LEU A 252 7.67 16.42 -27.34
C LEU A 252 6.78 16.12 -28.55
N ARG A 253 6.96 14.93 -29.14
CA ARG A 253 6.12 14.44 -30.23
C ARG A 253 4.66 14.21 -29.80
N ARG A 254 4.42 13.62 -28.62
CA ARG A 254 3.07 13.43 -28.04
C ARG A 254 2.39 14.76 -27.72
N TRP A 255 3.12 15.69 -27.10
CA TRP A 255 2.60 17.03 -26.83
C TRP A 255 2.24 17.79 -28.12
N ARG A 256 3.11 17.72 -29.14
CA ARG A 256 2.84 18.30 -30.47
C ARG A 256 1.55 17.74 -31.07
N HIS A 257 1.41 16.40 -31.07
CA HIS A 257 0.21 15.74 -31.58
C HIS A 257 -1.06 16.29 -30.93
N ARG A 258 -1.06 16.49 -29.61
CA ARG A 258 -2.19 17.06 -28.86
C ARG A 258 -2.46 18.54 -29.19
N TRP A 259 -1.42 19.36 -29.32
CA TRP A 259 -1.60 20.78 -29.65
C TRP A 259 -2.08 21.00 -31.07
N ARG A 260 -1.66 20.15 -32.03
CA ARG A 260 -2.11 20.23 -33.41
C ARG A 260 -3.63 20.03 -33.51
N LYS A 261 -4.17 19.04 -32.79
CA LYS A 261 -5.62 18.80 -32.70
C LYS A 261 -6.40 19.99 -32.13
N THR A 262 -5.82 20.70 -31.16
CA THR A 262 -6.48 21.82 -30.47
C THR A 262 -6.19 23.19 -31.10
N GLY A 263 -5.29 23.26 -32.09
CA GLY A 263 -4.84 24.52 -32.69
C GLY A 263 -4.03 25.41 -31.74
N LYS A 264 -3.48 24.85 -30.66
CA LYS A 264 -2.76 25.59 -29.60
C LYS A 264 -1.24 25.53 -29.72
N GLU A 265 -0.73 24.99 -30.83
CA GLU A 265 0.70 24.84 -31.05
C GLU A 265 1.37 26.21 -31.25
N THR A 266 2.35 26.52 -30.40
CA THR A 266 3.19 27.72 -30.54
C THR A 266 4.64 27.38 -30.21
N GLN A 267 5.58 28.11 -30.81
CA GLN A 267 7.01 27.95 -30.53
C GLN A 267 7.33 28.15 -29.04
N LEU A 268 6.61 29.06 -28.37
CA LEU A 268 6.77 29.34 -26.95
C LEU A 268 6.42 28.12 -26.09
N VAL A 269 5.30 27.45 -26.39
CA VAL A 269 4.84 26.28 -25.64
C VAL A 269 5.83 25.11 -25.77
N TYR A 270 6.42 24.90 -26.95
CA TYR A 270 7.48 23.91 -27.14
C TYR A 270 8.73 24.23 -26.30
N GLN A 271 9.14 25.50 -26.29
CA GLN A 271 10.28 25.96 -25.48
C GLN A 271 10.02 25.78 -23.98
N GLN A 272 8.80 26.05 -23.52
CA GLN A 272 8.41 25.83 -22.12
C GLN A 272 8.52 24.36 -21.73
N VAL A 273 7.97 23.42 -22.52
CA VAL A 273 8.09 21.97 -22.23
C VAL A 273 9.54 21.53 -22.18
N ALA A 274 10.33 21.88 -23.19
CA ALA A 274 11.74 21.50 -23.24
C ALA A 274 12.54 22.07 -22.06
N LYS A 275 12.24 23.31 -21.64
CA LYS A 275 12.86 23.95 -20.48
C LYS A 275 12.45 23.27 -19.17
N CYS A 276 11.17 22.93 -18.98
CA CYS A 276 10.70 22.17 -17.82
C CYS A 276 11.38 20.79 -17.71
N ILE A 277 11.50 20.06 -18.82
CA ILE A 277 12.22 18.77 -18.86
C ILE A 277 13.68 18.96 -18.42
N ARG A 278 14.36 19.99 -18.96
CA ARG A 278 15.74 20.30 -18.60
C ARG A 278 15.88 20.64 -17.12
N ILE A 279 15.01 21.48 -16.58
CA ILE A 279 15.00 21.85 -15.15
C ILE A 279 14.77 20.60 -14.31
N GLY A 280 13.76 19.79 -14.65
CA GLY A 280 13.44 18.55 -13.95
C GLY A 280 14.61 17.57 -13.88
N LEU A 281 15.38 17.46 -14.96
CA LEU A 281 16.60 16.65 -15.03
C LEU A 281 17.74 17.22 -14.17
N LEU A 282 18.03 18.51 -14.29
CA LEU A 282 19.08 19.17 -13.49
C LEU A 282 18.81 19.07 -11.99
N CYS A 283 17.55 19.14 -11.61
CA CYS A 283 17.09 18.92 -10.24
C CYS A 283 17.35 17.49 -9.74
N GLN A 284 17.33 16.49 -10.63
CA GLN A 284 17.48 15.07 -10.31
C GLN A 284 18.94 14.56 -10.35
N GLU A 285 19.92 15.45 -10.49
CA GLU A 285 21.34 15.09 -10.43
C GLU A 285 21.69 14.34 -9.13
N ILE A 286 22.51 13.29 -9.24
CA ILE A 286 22.86 12.46 -8.10
C ILE A 286 23.66 13.27 -7.06
N ASP A 287 24.57 14.11 -7.53
CA ASP A 287 25.34 15.01 -6.68
C ASP A 287 24.49 16.25 -6.30
N PRO A 288 24.19 16.47 -4.99
CA PRO A 288 23.40 17.62 -4.56
C PRO A 288 24.03 18.98 -4.89
N SER A 289 25.36 19.07 -5.07
CA SER A 289 26.00 20.35 -5.43
C SER A 289 25.71 20.79 -6.85
N GLU A 290 25.46 19.85 -7.76
CA GLU A 290 25.19 20.11 -9.18
C GLU A 290 23.73 20.54 -9.42
N ARG A 291 22.83 20.22 -8.48
CA ARG A 291 21.42 20.65 -8.57
C ARG A 291 21.35 22.18 -8.47
N PRO A 292 20.46 22.85 -9.21
CA PRO A 292 20.26 24.30 -9.08
C PRO A 292 19.63 24.65 -7.73
N PHE A 293 19.65 25.93 -7.34
CA PHE A 293 18.76 26.42 -6.29
C PHE A 293 17.46 26.93 -6.90
N ILE A 294 16.42 27.06 -6.07
CA ILE A 294 15.11 27.50 -6.55
C ILE A 294 15.13 28.91 -7.15
N TRP A 295 16.01 29.80 -6.68
CA TRP A 295 16.15 31.14 -7.26
C TRP A 295 16.76 31.11 -8.67
N ASP A 296 17.66 30.17 -8.95
CA ASP A 296 18.21 30.00 -10.30
C ASP A 296 17.10 29.54 -11.27
N ILE A 297 16.21 28.65 -10.81
CA ILE A 297 15.05 28.17 -11.57
C ILE A 297 14.03 29.28 -11.83
N ILE A 298 13.70 30.09 -10.82
CA ILE A 298 12.75 31.20 -10.97
C ILE A 298 13.26 32.25 -11.95
N ASP A 299 14.54 32.61 -11.88
CA ASP A 299 15.14 33.54 -12.84
C ASP A 299 15.11 32.95 -14.26
N ASP A 300 15.35 31.64 -14.40
CA ASP A 300 15.26 30.90 -15.66
C ASP A 300 13.83 30.86 -16.25
N ILE A 301 12.81 30.66 -15.41
CA ILE A 301 11.39 30.67 -15.81
C ILE A 301 11.00 32.08 -16.25
N ARG A 302 11.33 33.12 -15.47
CA ARG A 302 11.01 34.52 -15.79
C ARG A 302 11.71 35.01 -17.06
N GLN A 303 12.94 34.58 -17.31
CA GLN A 303 13.65 34.91 -18.55
C GLN A 303 12.98 34.31 -19.79
N ALA A 304 12.38 33.12 -19.68
CA ALA A 304 11.66 32.48 -20.78
C ALA A 304 10.33 33.20 -21.12
N GLU A 305 9.78 33.96 -20.17
CA GLU A 305 8.53 34.73 -20.33
C GLU A 305 8.76 36.18 -20.84
N GLY A 306 10.01 36.67 -20.84
CA GLY A 306 10.35 38.04 -21.25
C GLY A 306 10.37 38.26 -22.78
N VAL A 307 9.75 39.34 -23.24
CA VAL A 307 9.53 39.72 -24.66
C VAL A 307 10.82 39.91 -25.50
N ASN A 308 12.02 39.84 -24.91
CA ASN A 308 13.31 40.04 -25.59
C ASN A 308 14.40 39.00 -25.24
N GLY A 309 14.03 37.75 -24.93
CA GLY A 309 14.98 36.68 -24.61
C GLY A 309 15.83 36.20 -25.80
N SER A 310 16.79 37.00 -26.27
CA SER A 310 17.92 36.50 -27.05
C SER A 310 18.77 35.60 -26.13
N ILE A 311 18.54 34.30 -26.20
CA ILE A 311 19.36 33.32 -25.47
C ILE A 311 20.79 33.40 -26.01
N LYS A 312 21.75 33.74 -25.13
CA LYS A 312 23.16 33.45 -25.40
C LYS A 312 23.29 31.95 -25.58
N ASN A 313 23.71 31.52 -26.77
CA ASN A 313 24.21 30.18 -27.02
C ASN A 313 25.49 29.97 -26.18
N ASP A 314 25.38 29.78 -24.87
CA ASP A 314 26.46 29.18 -24.11
C ASP A 314 26.37 27.66 -24.28
N SER A 315 27.06 27.24 -25.33
CA SER A 315 27.49 25.88 -25.58
C SER A 315 28.34 25.36 -24.42
N GLN A 316 27.86 24.33 -23.69
CA GLN A 316 28.66 23.16 -23.25
C GLN A 316 27.90 22.22 -22.29
N TYR A 317 26.78 21.63 -22.68
CA TYR A 317 26.36 20.37 -22.03
C TYR A 317 25.77 19.42 -23.08
N LYS A 318 26.49 18.32 -23.33
CA LYS A 318 26.09 17.22 -24.22
C LYS A 318 25.01 16.37 -23.53
N PHE A 319 23.76 16.78 -23.63
CA PHE A 319 22.62 15.87 -23.52
C PHE A 319 21.77 15.99 -24.78
N GLY A 320 21.28 14.85 -25.27
CA GLY A 320 20.81 14.59 -26.64
C GLY A 320 20.21 15.79 -27.37
N GLN A 321 20.73 16.05 -28.59
CA GLN A 321 20.17 17.04 -29.51
C GLN A 321 18.68 16.75 -29.73
N ILE A 322 17.81 17.57 -29.13
CA ILE A 322 16.39 17.60 -29.46
C ILE A 322 16.29 18.24 -30.85
N SER A 323 16.09 17.40 -31.87
CA SER A 323 16.00 17.85 -33.27
C SER A 323 14.75 18.73 -33.45
N PRO A 324 14.86 19.90 -34.09
CA PRO A 324 13.69 20.69 -34.43
C PRO A 324 12.94 20.07 -35.63
N TYR A 325 11.61 20.09 -35.52
CA TYR A 325 10.60 20.08 -36.58
C TYR A 325 10.88 19.25 -37.85
N LEU A 326 10.29 18.06 -37.90
CA LEU A 326 9.95 17.37 -39.14
C LEU A 326 8.43 17.16 -39.15
N GLU A 327 7.72 17.75 -40.10
CA GLU A 327 6.26 17.62 -40.26
C GLU A 327 5.84 16.16 -40.52
N ASP A 328 6.70 15.38 -41.18
CA ASP A 328 6.48 13.96 -41.40
C ASP A 328 6.69 13.10 -40.16
N ASP A 329 7.02 13.70 -39.00
CA ASP A 329 7.32 12.99 -37.74
C ASP A 329 6.19 12.99 -36.71
N ASP A 330 4.93 13.03 -37.14
CA ASP A 330 3.78 12.94 -36.25
C ASP A 330 3.28 11.51 -35.98
N MET A 331 2.55 11.34 -34.89
CA MET A 331 2.02 10.05 -34.40
C MET A 331 0.65 9.71 -35.01
N LEU A 332 0.28 8.43 -34.93
CA LEU A 332 -1.07 7.96 -35.23
C LEU A 332 -2.08 8.58 -34.24
N GLY A 333 -3.12 9.23 -34.75
CA GLY A 333 -4.21 9.74 -33.92
C GLY A 333 -5.11 8.60 -33.44
N ILE A 334 -5.39 8.54 -32.15
CA ILE A 334 -6.24 7.50 -31.54
C ILE A 334 -7.34 8.16 -30.72
N GLU A 335 -8.61 7.86 -31.04
CA GLU A 335 -9.77 8.40 -30.32
C GLU A 335 -10.88 7.35 -30.18
N PRO A 336 -11.54 7.21 -29.01
CA PRO A 336 -11.22 7.88 -27.74
C PRO A 336 -10.00 7.25 -27.04
N LEU A 337 -9.39 7.98 -26.09
CA LEU A 337 -8.30 7.46 -25.23
C LEU A 337 -8.83 6.75 -23.97
N GLU A 338 -10.12 6.94 -23.67
CA GLU A 338 -10.87 6.25 -22.62
C GLU A 338 -12.02 5.47 -23.27
N LEU A 339 -12.05 4.16 -23.03
CA LEU A 339 -13.00 3.22 -23.60
C LEU A 339 -14.12 2.97 -22.62
N HIS A 340 -15.34 3.37 -22.99
CA HIS A 340 -16.54 3.10 -22.21
C HIS A 340 -17.22 1.83 -22.71
N PHE A 341 -17.36 0.85 -21.82
CA PHE A 341 -18.16 -0.35 -22.06
C PHE A 341 -19.46 -0.26 -21.25
N PRO A 342 -20.63 -0.24 -21.91
CA PRO A 342 -21.91 -0.24 -21.20
C PRO A 342 -22.16 -1.62 -20.59
N PHE A 343 -21.69 -1.82 -19.35
CA PHE A 343 -21.62 -3.14 -18.73
C PHE A 343 -23.00 -3.79 -18.58
N GLN A 344 -23.18 -4.95 -19.21
CA GLN A 344 -24.35 -5.80 -19.06
C GLN A 344 -23.93 -7.24 -18.76
N LEU A 345 -24.51 -7.80 -17.71
CA LEU A 345 -24.22 -9.16 -17.26
C LEU A 345 -24.46 -10.17 -18.39
N ASN A 346 -23.49 -11.06 -18.60
CA ASN A 346 -23.53 -12.15 -19.58
C ASN A 346 -23.85 -11.72 -21.03
N LYS A 347 -23.52 -10.49 -21.42
CA LYS A 347 -23.63 -10.03 -22.81
C LYS A 347 -22.29 -9.61 -23.38
N GLN A 348 -22.14 -9.85 -24.68
CA GLN A 348 -21.03 -9.31 -25.44
C GLN A 348 -21.23 -7.81 -25.62
N MET A 349 -20.17 -7.05 -25.47
CA MET A 349 -20.18 -5.60 -25.61
C MET A 349 -19.10 -5.17 -26.56
N SER A 350 -19.28 -4.04 -27.23
CA SER A 350 -18.24 -3.48 -28.08
C SER A 350 -18.13 -1.97 -27.94
N CYS A 351 -16.92 -1.49 -28.14
CA CYS A 351 -16.61 -0.09 -28.37
C CYS A 351 -15.74 0.02 -29.62
N THR A 352 -15.62 1.23 -30.17
CA THR A 352 -14.82 1.46 -31.38
C THR A 352 -13.79 2.52 -31.11
N ILE A 353 -12.54 2.24 -31.48
CA ILE A 353 -11.49 3.25 -31.57
C ILE A 353 -11.29 3.63 -33.03
N GLN A 354 -11.15 4.92 -33.29
CA GLN A 354 -10.76 5.47 -34.58
C GLN A 354 -9.27 5.80 -34.57
N LEU A 355 -8.55 5.12 -35.46
CA LEU A 355 -7.16 5.38 -35.78
C LEU A 355 -7.10 6.32 -37.00
N THR A 356 -6.48 7.49 -36.85
CA THR A 356 -6.36 8.51 -37.90
C THR A 356 -4.89 8.72 -38.26
N ASN A 357 -4.52 8.38 -39.49
CA ASN A 357 -3.20 8.69 -40.04
C ASN A 357 -3.28 9.98 -40.87
N GLU A 358 -2.81 11.09 -40.32
CA GLU A 358 -2.73 12.37 -41.01
C GLU A 358 -1.36 12.61 -41.67
N THR A 359 -0.42 11.67 -41.53
CA THR A 359 0.94 11.80 -42.04
C THR A 359 1.03 11.45 -43.53
N GLY A 360 2.18 11.78 -44.16
CA GLY A 360 2.50 11.39 -45.53
C GLY A 360 2.96 9.93 -45.70
N SER A 361 3.13 9.17 -44.62
CA SER A 361 3.68 7.81 -44.64
C SER A 361 2.64 6.76 -44.23
N TYR A 362 2.88 5.49 -44.59
CA TYR A 362 2.09 4.37 -44.06
C TYR A 362 2.44 4.13 -42.59
N ILE A 363 1.44 3.82 -41.77
CA ILE A 363 1.61 3.51 -40.35
C ILE A 363 1.07 2.10 -40.08
N ALA A 364 1.91 1.21 -39.57
CA ALA A 364 1.46 -0.06 -39.01
C ALA A 364 1.03 0.13 -37.56
N PHE A 365 -0.03 -0.56 -37.15
CA PHE A 365 -0.45 -0.60 -35.75
C PHE A 365 -0.70 -2.02 -35.26
N ASN A 366 -0.65 -2.20 -33.94
CA ASN A 366 -1.03 -3.41 -33.23
C ASN A 366 -1.74 -3.03 -31.92
N VAL A 367 -2.93 -3.57 -31.71
CA VAL A 367 -3.69 -3.42 -30.46
C VAL A 367 -3.42 -4.63 -29.57
N GLU A 368 -2.60 -4.42 -28.54
CA GLU A 368 -2.30 -5.44 -27.53
C GLU A 368 -3.21 -5.28 -26.32
N HIS A 369 -3.47 -6.40 -25.64
CA HIS A 369 -4.25 -6.45 -24.42
C HIS A 369 -3.72 -7.55 -23.50
N MET A 370 -3.82 -7.33 -22.19
CA MET A 370 -3.24 -8.23 -21.17
C MET A 370 -4.04 -9.52 -20.93
N ASN A 371 -5.29 -9.59 -21.41
CA ASN A 371 -6.19 -10.72 -21.15
C ASN A 371 -6.89 -11.24 -22.43
N PRO A 372 -6.23 -12.12 -23.21
CA PRO A 372 -6.75 -12.61 -24.50
C PRO A 372 -7.98 -13.51 -24.42
N LEU A 373 -8.40 -13.90 -23.22
CA LEU A 373 -9.63 -14.68 -23.01
C LEU A 373 -10.87 -13.78 -22.88
N SER A 374 -10.69 -12.47 -22.66
CA SER A 374 -11.79 -11.55 -22.32
C SER A 374 -12.11 -10.54 -23.42
N TYR A 375 -11.16 -10.24 -24.31
CA TYR A 375 -11.29 -9.19 -25.33
C TYR A 375 -10.84 -9.65 -26.71
N CYS A 376 -11.41 -9.04 -27.76
CA CYS A 376 -10.99 -9.22 -29.14
C CYS A 376 -11.07 -7.88 -29.89
N ALA A 377 -9.97 -7.50 -30.53
CA ALA A 377 -9.89 -6.30 -31.38
C ALA A 377 -9.90 -6.69 -32.86
N GLN A 378 -10.73 -6.04 -33.68
CA GLN A 378 -10.81 -6.26 -35.12
C GLN A 378 -10.77 -4.96 -35.94
N PRO A 379 -9.79 -4.77 -36.84
CA PRO A 379 -8.58 -5.58 -36.98
C PRO A 379 -7.62 -5.39 -35.78
N GLN A 380 -7.02 -6.46 -35.29
CA GLN A 380 -6.04 -6.38 -34.19
C GLN A 380 -4.74 -5.67 -34.63
N LYS A 381 -4.31 -5.92 -35.87
CA LYS A 381 -3.14 -5.31 -36.49
C LYS A 381 -3.44 -5.03 -37.95
N ASP A 382 -2.99 -3.89 -38.45
CA ASP A 382 -3.13 -3.53 -39.87
C ASP A 382 -2.18 -2.38 -40.24
N ILE A 383 -2.17 -2.01 -41.52
CA ILE A 383 -1.46 -0.84 -42.06
C ILE A 383 -2.47 0.22 -42.49
N ILE A 384 -2.30 1.45 -42.01
CA ILE A 384 -3.15 2.59 -42.32
C ILE A 384 -2.46 3.47 -43.38
N PRO A 385 -3.05 3.65 -44.57
CA PRO A 385 -2.52 4.52 -45.61
C PRO A 385 -2.38 5.99 -45.17
N PRO A 386 -1.51 6.77 -45.84
CA PRO A 386 -1.42 8.22 -45.63
C PRO A 386 -2.78 8.90 -45.74
N ARG A 387 -3.05 9.89 -44.87
CA ARG A 387 -4.27 10.71 -44.87
C ARG A 387 -5.58 9.89 -44.85
N SER A 388 -5.60 8.81 -44.07
CA SER A 388 -6.73 7.90 -43.99
C SER A 388 -7.11 7.56 -42.55
N LYS A 389 -8.24 6.87 -42.37
CA LYS A 389 -8.79 6.47 -41.07
C LYS A 389 -9.11 4.99 -41.07
N CYS A 390 -8.92 4.33 -39.93
CA CYS A 390 -9.28 2.95 -39.69
C CYS A 390 -10.07 2.87 -38.38
N ASN A 391 -11.18 2.14 -38.37
CA ASN A 391 -11.92 1.86 -37.13
C ASN A 391 -11.53 0.46 -36.66
N VAL A 392 -11.16 0.34 -35.39
CA VAL A 392 -10.93 -0.95 -34.72
C VAL A 392 -12.06 -1.16 -33.73
N GLU A 393 -12.83 -2.22 -33.94
CA GLU A 393 -13.86 -2.64 -33.01
C GLU A 393 -13.22 -3.49 -31.91
N ILE A 394 -13.40 -3.08 -30.65
CA ILE A 394 -12.96 -3.81 -29.48
C ILE A 394 -14.19 -4.44 -28.86
N THR A 395 -14.23 -5.77 -28.86
CA THR A 395 -15.32 -6.56 -28.29
C THR A 395 -14.88 -7.20 -26.98
N MET A 396 -15.73 -7.12 -25.97
CA MET A 396 -15.58 -7.77 -24.68
C MET A 396 -16.52 -8.97 -24.61
N GLN A 397 -15.99 -10.13 -24.22
CA GLN A 397 -16.76 -11.36 -24.09
C GLN A 397 -17.75 -11.27 -22.91
N PRO A 398 -18.89 -12.01 -22.96
CA PRO A 398 -19.85 -12.09 -21.86
C PRO A 398 -19.19 -12.40 -20.52
N GLN A 399 -19.38 -11.54 -19.52
CA GLN A 399 -18.88 -11.74 -18.16
C GLN A 399 -20.02 -11.84 -17.15
N ALA A 400 -19.88 -12.78 -16.21
CA ALA A 400 -20.84 -13.00 -15.13
C ALA A 400 -20.76 -11.94 -14.02
N LYS A 401 -19.73 -11.09 -14.01
CA LYS A 401 -19.55 -9.99 -13.05
C LYS A 401 -18.90 -8.79 -13.74
N ALA A 402 -19.20 -7.59 -13.24
CA ALA A 402 -18.56 -6.35 -13.69
C ALA A 402 -17.06 -6.39 -13.35
N PRO A 403 -16.16 -6.09 -14.31
CA PRO A 403 -14.76 -5.86 -14.03
C PRO A 403 -14.62 -4.65 -13.09
N ARG A 404 -13.70 -4.73 -12.12
CA ARG A 404 -13.60 -3.76 -11.01
C ARG A 404 -12.37 -2.83 -11.08
N ASP A 405 -11.47 -3.03 -12.04
CA ASP A 405 -10.22 -2.27 -12.17
C ASP A 405 -10.22 -1.40 -13.43
N HIS A 406 -9.69 -0.17 -13.28
CA HIS A 406 -9.48 0.83 -14.35
C HIS A 406 -8.05 0.82 -14.91
N THR A 407 -7.32 -0.30 -14.81
CA THR A 407 -5.96 -0.36 -15.38
C THR A 407 -6.05 -0.23 -16.90
N SER A 408 -5.06 0.42 -17.54
CA SER A 408 -5.00 0.47 -19.00
C SER A 408 -4.84 -0.95 -19.56
N GLU A 409 -5.95 -1.57 -19.96
CA GLU A 409 -5.97 -2.98 -20.42
C GLU A 409 -5.51 -3.11 -21.87
N PHE A 410 -5.53 -2.00 -22.63
CA PHE A 410 -5.17 -1.95 -24.04
C PHE A 410 -4.01 -0.99 -24.29
N THR A 411 -3.08 -1.44 -25.13
CA THR A 411 -2.00 -0.60 -25.65
C THR A 411 -2.00 -0.67 -27.16
N VAL A 412 -2.11 0.50 -27.81
CA VAL A 412 -1.96 0.63 -29.26
C VAL A 412 -0.50 0.96 -29.56
N TRP A 413 0.18 0.00 -30.17
CA TRP A 413 1.52 0.19 -30.70
C TRP A 413 1.43 0.69 -32.14
N SER A 414 2.26 1.65 -32.53
CA SER A 414 2.34 2.09 -33.93
C SER A 414 3.74 2.49 -34.36
N THR A 415 4.04 2.31 -35.64
CA THR A 415 5.31 2.71 -36.24
C THR A 415 5.15 3.01 -37.73
N LYS A 416 6.02 3.86 -38.27
CA LYS A 416 6.04 4.19 -39.69
C LYS A 416 6.64 3.06 -40.51
N VAL A 417 6.09 2.84 -41.70
CA VAL A 417 6.49 1.79 -42.63
C VAL A 417 6.79 2.40 -44.00
N ASN A 418 7.80 1.85 -44.69
CA ASN A 418 8.16 2.28 -46.05
C ASN A 418 7.16 1.74 -47.08
N ASP A 419 6.93 2.50 -48.16
CA ASP A 419 5.89 2.34 -49.20
C ASP A 419 5.86 0.98 -49.98
N GLY A 420 6.71 0.01 -49.65
CA GLY A 420 6.90 -1.24 -50.40
C GLY A 420 6.61 -2.55 -49.67
N LEU A 421 6.14 -2.53 -48.42
CA LEU A 421 5.87 -3.75 -47.64
C LEU A 421 4.45 -4.28 -47.90
N ALA A 422 4.33 -5.51 -48.39
CA ALA A 422 3.04 -6.17 -48.63
C ALA A 422 2.45 -6.73 -47.31
N ILE A 423 1.12 -6.82 -47.24
CA ILE A 423 0.38 -7.38 -46.08
C ILE A 423 0.86 -8.81 -45.74
N GLU A 424 1.29 -9.58 -46.73
CA GLU A 424 1.77 -10.96 -46.56
C GLU A 424 3.15 -11.05 -45.88
N ASP A 425 3.96 -9.98 -45.91
CA ASP A 425 5.23 -9.91 -45.18
C ASP A 425 5.02 -9.68 -43.66
N MET A 426 3.78 -9.39 -43.23
CA MET A 426 3.41 -9.11 -41.83
C MET A 426 3.41 -10.35 -40.91
N ALA A 427 3.48 -11.57 -41.46
CA ALA A 427 3.79 -12.77 -40.66
C ALA A 427 5.23 -12.73 -40.09
N THR A 428 6.08 -11.87 -40.67
CA THR A 428 7.50 -11.68 -40.31
C THR A 428 7.71 -10.50 -39.35
N ILE A 429 6.66 -9.80 -38.90
CA ILE A 429 6.80 -8.73 -37.89
C ILE A 429 6.95 -9.37 -36.50
N LYS A 430 8.12 -9.95 -36.30
CA LYS A 430 8.76 -10.20 -35.00
C LYS A 430 9.34 -8.90 -34.41
N PHE A 431 9.02 -7.75 -35.01
CA PHE A 431 9.88 -6.56 -35.07
C PHE A 431 9.44 -5.38 -34.20
N ILE A 432 8.30 -5.42 -33.49
CA ILE A 432 7.95 -4.33 -32.55
C ILE A 432 8.99 -4.21 -31.42
N LYS A 433 9.78 -5.26 -31.15
CA LYS A 433 10.94 -5.21 -30.23
C LYS A 433 12.30 -4.97 -30.91
N GLU A 434 12.43 -5.11 -32.23
CA GLU A 434 13.71 -5.06 -32.96
C GLU A 434 13.83 -3.87 -33.94
N ALA A 435 12.87 -2.94 -33.94
CA ALA A 435 12.84 -1.86 -34.91
C ALA A 435 13.87 -0.75 -34.69
N ILE A 436 14.58 -0.43 -35.77
CA ILE A 436 15.53 0.68 -35.94
C ILE A 436 14.81 2.06 -35.92
N ASN A 437 13.47 2.10 -35.89
CA ASN A 437 12.62 3.29 -35.93
C ASN A 437 11.90 3.57 -34.59
N VAL A 438 11.47 4.82 -34.36
CA VAL A 438 10.67 5.22 -33.19
C VAL A 438 9.33 4.46 -33.18
N VAL A 439 9.04 3.77 -32.09
CA VAL A 439 7.78 3.07 -31.85
C VAL A 439 6.94 3.87 -30.86
N ASP A 440 5.70 4.18 -31.26
CA ASP A 440 4.70 4.80 -30.43
C ASP A 440 3.92 3.73 -29.68
N ASP A 441 3.65 3.98 -28.40
CA ASP A 441 2.76 3.18 -27.57
C ASP A 441 1.75 4.16 -26.98
N VAL A 442 0.48 3.79 -26.93
CA VAL A 442 -0.59 4.61 -26.36
C VAL A 442 -1.49 3.68 -25.57
N ASN A 443 -1.54 3.90 -24.27
CA ASN A 443 -2.42 3.16 -23.36
C ASN A 443 -3.83 3.73 -23.44
N LEU A 444 -4.84 2.86 -23.45
CA LEU A 444 -6.24 3.25 -23.42
C LEU A 444 -6.81 2.90 -22.04
N ASP A 445 -7.47 3.87 -21.41
CA ASP A 445 -8.12 3.64 -20.12
C ASP A 445 -9.46 2.95 -20.36
N VAL A 446 -9.90 2.10 -19.44
CA VAL A 446 -11.15 1.34 -19.58
C VAL A 446 -12.10 1.71 -18.44
N ALA A 447 -13.31 2.11 -18.81
CA ALA A 447 -14.40 2.48 -17.93
C ALA A 447 -15.65 1.63 -18.22
N PHE A 448 -16.42 1.31 -17.18
CA PHE A 448 -17.64 0.52 -17.29
C PHE A 448 -18.86 1.35 -16.88
N ASP A 449 -19.82 1.52 -17.80
CA ASP A 449 -21.08 2.19 -17.48
C ASP A 449 -22.05 1.15 -16.90
N ILE A 450 -22.12 1.06 -15.57
CA ILE A 450 -22.95 0.07 -14.88
C ILE A 450 -24.41 0.54 -14.87
N SER A 451 -25.28 -0.18 -15.56
CA SER A 451 -26.73 -0.11 -15.33
C SER A 451 -27.10 -1.20 -14.34
N GLU A 452 -27.51 -0.85 -13.12
CA GLU A 452 -27.85 -1.83 -12.08
C GLU A 452 -29.03 -2.74 -12.50
N PRO A 453 -28.91 -4.05 -12.23
CA PRO A 453 -30.07 -4.79 -11.76
C PRO A 453 -29.76 -5.62 -10.50
N GLN A 454 -30.77 -5.70 -9.63
CA GLN A 454 -30.84 -6.53 -8.44
C GLN A 454 -30.50 -8.01 -8.74
N GLU A 455 -29.41 -8.54 -8.19
CA GLU A 455 -29.18 -9.99 -8.12
C GLU A 455 -29.75 -10.56 -6.82
N ALA A 456 -30.80 -11.38 -6.95
CA ALA A 456 -31.14 -12.41 -5.99
C ALA A 456 -30.15 -13.57 -6.18
N SER A 457 -29.29 -13.83 -5.18
CA SER A 457 -28.49 -15.06 -5.12
C SER A 457 -29.12 -16.05 -4.13
N GLU A 458 -29.42 -17.26 -4.59
CA GLU A 458 -29.73 -18.39 -3.73
C GLU A 458 -28.57 -18.62 -2.73
N LYS A 459 -28.88 -18.47 -1.44
CA LYS A 459 -27.95 -18.67 -0.32
C LYS A 459 -28.02 -20.13 0.14
N THR A 460 -26.92 -20.87 0.03
CA THR A 460 -26.58 -21.86 1.05
C THR A 460 -26.02 -21.08 2.24
N SER A 461 -26.82 -20.88 3.28
CA SER A 461 -26.47 -20.08 4.44
C SER A 461 -25.60 -20.89 5.41
N VAL A 462 -24.30 -20.57 5.46
CA VAL A 462 -23.49 -20.80 6.66
C VAL A 462 -23.59 -19.55 7.53
N THR A 463 -24.02 -19.73 8.78
CA THR A 463 -24.30 -18.63 9.71
C THR A 463 -23.04 -18.29 10.50
N VAL A 464 -22.20 -17.41 9.96
CA VAL A 464 -21.02 -16.87 10.67
C VAL A 464 -21.44 -15.67 11.51
N GLN A 465 -21.18 -15.72 12.82
CA GLN A 465 -21.45 -14.65 13.78
C GLN A 465 -20.34 -13.55 13.77
N PRO A 466 -20.63 -12.32 14.24
CA PRO A 466 -19.67 -11.22 14.20
C PRO A 466 -18.41 -11.48 15.05
N LEU A 467 -17.30 -10.88 14.63
CA LEU A 467 -16.01 -10.94 15.30
C LEU A 467 -16.09 -10.34 16.71
N THR A 468 -15.60 -11.08 17.71
CA THR A 468 -15.42 -10.57 19.07
C THR A 468 -13.97 -10.14 19.27
N GLN A 469 -13.74 -8.86 19.58
CA GLN A 469 -12.40 -8.33 19.87
C GLN A 469 -11.97 -8.74 21.28
N ILE A 470 -10.81 -9.40 21.40
CA ILE A 470 -10.28 -9.89 22.69
C ILE A 470 -9.28 -8.90 23.30
N THR A 471 -8.55 -8.13 22.49
CA THR A 471 -7.54 -7.19 22.97
C THR A 471 -7.37 -5.99 22.03
N ASP A 472 -7.07 -4.83 22.62
CA ASP A 472 -6.77 -3.54 21.96
C ASP A 472 -5.50 -2.92 22.59
N ASP A 473 -4.50 -3.76 22.91
CA ASP A 473 -3.23 -3.29 23.48
C ASP A 473 -2.32 -2.73 22.36
N VAL A 474 -2.58 -1.47 22.01
CA VAL A 474 -1.81 -0.70 21.02
C VAL A 474 -0.32 -0.60 21.39
N ALA A 475 0.03 -0.80 22.67
CA ALA A 475 1.42 -0.75 23.13
C ALA A 475 2.23 -2.02 22.81
N ARG A 476 1.58 -3.13 22.44
CA ARG A 476 2.24 -4.43 22.19
C ARG A 476 1.77 -5.10 20.91
N ALA A 477 2.31 -4.67 19.78
CA ALA A 477 2.01 -5.27 18.48
C ALA A 477 2.23 -6.80 18.47
N ILE A 478 1.21 -7.54 18.04
CA ILE A 478 1.24 -9.02 17.93
C ILE A 478 1.89 -9.38 16.58
N TRP A 479 2.95 -10.17 16.63
CA TRP A 479 3.70 -10.61 15.45
C TRP A 479 3.41 -12.05 15.06
N CYS A 480 3.07 -12.89 16.04
CA CYS A 480 2.73 -14.28 15.81
C CYS A 480 1.75 -14.79 16.87
N MET A 481 1.04 -15.87 16.56
CA MET A 481 0.14 -16.54 17.48
C MET A 481 0.13 -18.04 17.26
N ASP A 482 -0.36 -18.76 18.26
CA ASP A 482 -0.77 -20.16 18.15
C ASP A 482 -1.88 -20.47 19.16
N ALA A 483 -2.70 -21.48 18.90
CA ALA A 483 -3.77 -21.90 19.80
C ALA A 483 -3.54 -23.32 20.29
N HIS A 484 -3.91 -23.58 21.54
CA HIS A 484 -3.78 -24.89 22.13
C HIS A 484 -4.77 -25.86 21.48
N GLN A 485 -4.37 -27.14 21.37
CA GLN A 485 -5.13 -28.18 20.67
C GLN A 485 -6.25 -28.82 21.51
N THR A 486 -6.35 -28.51 22.79
CA THR A 486 -7.41 -29.06 23.66
C THR A 486 -7.91 -28.11 24.75
N GLU A 487 -7.26 -26.96 24.93
CA GLU A 487 -7.55 -26.02 26.02
C GLU A 487 -7.90 -24.69 25.36
N PRO A 488 -8.74 -23.84 25.99
CA PRO A 488 -9.12 -22.53 25.44
C PRO A 488 -7.98 -21.52 25.65
N LEU A 489 -6.76 -21.89 25.26
CA LEU A 489 -5.55 -21.09 25.43
C LEU A 489 -5.00 -20.65 24.08
N ILE A 490 -4.61 -19.38 23.99
CA ILE A 490 -3.92 -18.79 22.84
C ILE A 490 -2.60 -18.23 23.34
N ILE A 491 -1.51 -18.50 22.63
CA ILE A 491 -0.23 -17.82 22.87
C ILE A 491 0.00 -16.77 21.80
N THR A 492 0.51 -15.62 22.22
CA THR A 492 0.88 -14.50 21.33
C THR A 492 2.33 -14.10 21.57
N GLY A 493 3.07 -13.87 20.49
CA GLY A 493 4.40 -13.28 20.52
C GLY A 493 4.38 -11.84 20.01
N HIS A 494 5.11 -10.95 20.68
CA HIS A 494 5.01 -9.51 20.46
C HIS A 494 6.31 -8.88 19.95
N ARG A 495 6.17 -7.69 19.35
CA ARG A 495 7.28 -6.88 18.79
C ARG A 495 8.39 -6.56 19.79
N PHE A 496 8.07 -6.43 21.07
CA PHE A 496 9.06 -6.13 22.11
C PHE A 496 9.48 -7.37 22.89
N GLY A 497 9.38 -8.56 22.31
CA GLY A 497 9.93 -9.78 22.90
C GLY A 497 9.10 -10.42 24.01
N ASP A 498 7.91 -9.87 24.29
CA ASP A 498 6.96 -10.47 25.21
C ASP A 498 6.26 -11.68 24.56
N VAL A 499 5.98 -12.71 25.38
CA VAL A 499 5.11 -13.84 25.06
C VAL A 499 3.98 -13.87 26.10
N GLN A 500 2.73 -13.91 25.64
CA GLN A 500 1.55 -13.92 26.51
C GLN A 500 0.70 -15.16 26.27
N ILE A 501 0.13 -15.71 27.35
CA ILE A 501 -0.91 -16.75 27.30
C ILE A 501 -2.24 -16.09 27.60
N TRP A 502 -3.21 -16.31 26.73
CA TRP A 502 -4.58 -15.82 26.84
C TRP A 502 -5.53 -16.99 27.04
N ASN A 503 -6.55 -16.80 27.87
CA ASN A 503 -7.71 -17.67 27.90
C ASN A 503 -8.80 -17.08 26.99
N SER A 504 -9.20 -17.83 25.96
CA SER A 504 -10.15 -17.40 24.92
C SER A 504 -11.59 -17.28 25.41
N ASP A 505 -11.93 -17.98 26.49
CA ASP A 505 -13.28 -17.99 27.06
C ASP A 505 -13.46 -16.83 28.04
N THR A 506 -12.47 -16.61 28.91
CA THR A 506 -12.49 -15.50 29.87
C THR A 506 -12.01 -14.19 29.28
N GLN A 507 -11.38 -14.21 28.10
CA GLN A 507 -10.76 -13.07 27.42
C GLN A 507 -9.73 -12.33 28.29
N LYS A 508 -8.91 -13.08 29.02
CA LYS A 508 -7.91 -12.53 29.94
C LYS A 508 -6.56 -13.18 29.72
N VAL A 509 -5.50 -12.39 29.94
CA VAL A 509 -4.14 -12.90 30.05
C VAL A 509 -4.05 -13.79 31.28
N VAL A 510 -3.62 -15.03 31.08
CA VAL A 510 -3.37 -16.03 32.12
C VAL A 510 -1.98 -15.82 32.69
N ASP A 511 -0.99 -15.65 31.82
CA ASP A 511 0.42 -15.47 32.20
C ASP A 511 1.20 -14.79 31.06
N TRP A 512 2.40 -14.27 31.36
CA TRP A 512 3.29 -13.69 30.36
C TRP A 512 4.76 -13.75 30.78
N VAL A 513 5.65 -13.71 29.80
CA VAL A 513 7.10 -13.66 30.02
C VAL A 513 7.78 -12.79 28.97
N LYS A 514 8.80 -12.04 29.38
CA LYS A 514 9.73 -11.36 28.46
C LYS A 514 10.75 -12.40 27.98
N ALA A 515 10.60 -12.89 26.76
CA ALA A 515 11.45 -13.94 26.21
C ALA A 515 12.80 -13.40 25.71
N SER A 516 12.76 -12.25 25.02
CA SER A 516 13.93 -11.54 24.50
C SER A 516 13.73 -10.03 24.58
N GLU A 517 14.79 -9.24 24.38
CA GLU A 517 14.67 -7.81 24.09
C GLU A 517 14.29 -7.54 22.63
N GLU A 518 14.50 -8.53 21.77
CA GLU A 518 14.12 -8.51 20.36
C GLU A 518 12.73 -9.08 20.15
N ALA A 519 12.13 -8.76 19.01
CA ALA A 519 10.78 -9.19 18.67
C ALA A 519 10.63 -10.72 18.58
N VAL A 520 9.50 -11.25 19.06
CA VAL A 520 9.17 -12.68 18.93
C VAL A 520 8.60 -12.93 17.53
N SER A 521 9.33 -13.71 16.73
CA SER A 521 8.98 -14.01 15.34
C SER A 521 8.00 -15.16 15.17
N ASN A 522 8.06 -16.17 16.05
CA ASN A 522 7.09 -17.27 16.06
C ASN A 522 6.91 -17.86 17.46
N VAL A 523 5.72 -18.38 17.72
CA VAL A 523 5.36 -19.13 18.93
C VAL A 523 4.61 -20.40 18.55
N LYS A 524 4.85 -21.50 19.27
CA LYS A 524 4.11 -22.76 19.13
C LYS A 524 3.89 -23.46 20.46
N PHE A 525 2.72 -24.06 20.63
CA PHE A 525 2.48 -25.00 21.72
C PHE A 525 3.11 -26.36 21.41
N ILE A 526 3.76 -26.94 22.42
CA ILE A 526 4.10 -28.36 22.50
C ILE A 526 3.17 -28.95 23.58
N ALA A 527 1.89 -29.06 23.22
CA ALA A 527 0.80 -29.38 24.16
C ALA A 527 1.07 -30.66 24.98
N ARG A 528 1.63 -31.70 24.34
CA ARG A 528 1.94 -32.99 24.99
C ARG A 528 2.98 -32.90 26.10
N MET A 529 3.83 -31.87 26.09
CA MET A 529 4.83 -31.61 27.14
C MET A 529 4.37 -30.53 28.12
N ARG A 530 3.23 -29.88 27.86
CA ARG A 530 2.83 -28.61 28.47
C ARG A 530 3.93 -27.56 28.37
N TRP A 531 4.57 -27.50 27.20
CA TRP A 531 5.55 -26.46 26.87
C TRP A 531 5.03 -25.54 25.79
N LEU A 532 5.51 -24.30 25.80
CA LEU A 532 5.50 -23.44 24.63
C LEU A 532 6.94 -23.18 24.19
N VAL A 533 7.14 -23.01 22.89
CA VAL A 533 8.41 -22.60 22.31
C VAL A 533 8.21 -21.27 21.59
N ALA A 534 9.13 -20.34 21.83
CA ALA A 534 9.18 -19.04 21.19
C ALA A 534 10.55 -18.84 20.54
N VAL A 535 10.58 -18.18 19.38
CA VAL A 535 11.82 -17.77 18.72
C VAL A 535 11.80 -16.27 18.43
N ALA A 536 12.85 -15.58 18.86
CA ALA A 536 13.01 -14.13 18.65
C ALA A 536 13.98 -13.81 17.50
N TYR A 537 14.04 -12.53 17.10
CA TYR A 537 14.88 -12.03 15.99
C TYR A 537 16.39 -12.14 16.26
N ASP A 538 16.78 -12.34 17.52
CA ASP A 538 18.14 -12.72 17.92
C ASP A 538 18.49 -14.20 17.63
N CYS A 539 17.54 -14.94 17.05
CA CYS A 539 17.61 -16.36 16.71
C CYS A 539 17.75 -17.29 17.93
N PHE A 540 17.33 -16.86 19.12
CA PHE A 540 17.24 -17.73 20.28
C PHE A 540 15.90 -18.45 20.36
N PHE A 541 15.95 -19.74 20.70
CA PHE A 541 14.79 -20.46 21.17
C PHE A 541 14.65 -20.24 22.66
N HIS A 542 13.41 -20.08 23.08
CA HIS A 542 13.03 -20.02 24.48
C HIS A 542 11.88 -21.00 24.69
N VAL A 543 12.11 -22.00 25.53
CA VAL A 543 11.12 -23.03 25.83
C VAL A 543 10.67 -22.82 27.26
N TYR A 544 9.36 -22.74 27.46
CA TYR A 544 8.76 -22.51 28.77
C TYR A 544 7.74 -23.59 29.07
N LYS A 545 7.68 -24.04 30.31
CA LYS A 545 6.60 -24.87 30.83
C LYS A 545 5.46 -23.96 31.26
N TYR A 546 4.23 -24.28 30.84
CA TYR A 546 3.03 -23.55 31.27
C TYR A 546 2.19 -24.47 32.17
N GLU A 547 2.37 -24.34 33.48
CA GLU A 547 1.55 -25.05 34.48
C GLU A 547 0.91 -24.06 35.46
N LYS A 548 1.65 -23.68 36.52
CA LYS A 548 1.21 -22.65 37.48
C LYS A 548 1.71 -21.27 37.08
N GLU A 549 2.97 -21.20 36.66
CA GLU A 549 3.66 -20.01 36.17
C GLU A 549 4.56 -20.45 35.02
N LEU A 550 4.93 -19.51 34.15
CA LEU A 550 5.87 -19.72 33.05
C LEU A 550 7.29 -19.96 33.56
N GLU A 551 7.72 -21.22 33.55
CA GLU A 551 9.06 -21.63 33.96
C GLU A 551 9.94 -21.91 32.75
N LYS A 552 11.09 -21.26 32.65
CA LYS A 552 12.03 -21.44 31.54
C LYS A 552 12.69 -22.82 31.62
N VAL A 553 12.44 -23.67 30.62
CA VAL A 553 13.02 -25.01 30.48
C VAL A 553 14.43 -24.92 29.90
N THR A 554 14.56 -24.27 28.75
CA THR A 554 15.84 -24.09 28.08
C THR A 554 15.84 -22.85 27.21
N SER A 555 17.04 -22.36 26.88
CA SER A 555 17.23 -21.38 25.84
C SER A 555 18.60 -21.50 25.23
N PHE A 556 18.63 -21.50 23.91
CA PHE A 556 19.83 -21.71 23.12
C PHE A 556 19.66 -21.01 21.77
N LYS A 557 20.79 -20.71 21.14
CA LYS A 557 20.82 -20.05 19.84
C LYS A 557 20.62 -21.09 18.73
N ALA A 558 19.58 -20.95 17.92
CA ALA A 558 19.22 -21.91 16.88
C ALA A 558 19.91 -21.62 15.52
N HIS A 559 20.13 -20.34 15.20
CA HIS A 559 20.74 -19.87 13.94
C HIS A 559 21.89 -18.86 14.21
N GLY A 560 22.76 -18.58 13.22
CA GLY A 560 24.09 -17.96 13.40
C GLY A 560 24.13 -16.43 13.65
N TYR A 561 25.33 -15.86 13.85
CA TYR A 561 25.55 -14.45 14.27
C TYR A 561 25.31 -13.41 13.15
N TYR A 562 25.29 -13.82 11.88
CA TYR A 562 24.96 -12.95 10.74
C TYR A 562 23.49 -13.08 10.30
N ASP A 563 22.67 -13.77 11.09
CA ASP A 563 21.30 -14.16 10.74
C ASP A 563 20.28 -13.38 11.57
N TRP A 564 20.24 -12.05 11.42
CA TRP A 564 19.07 -11.28 11.84
C TRP A 564 17.93 -11.55 10.87
N GLY A 565 17.05 -12.50 11.16
CA GLY A 565 15.96 -12.89 10.26
C GLY A 565 14.73 -13.43 10.98
N ARG A 566 13.57 -13.21 10.34
CA ARG A 566 12.28 -13.75 10.78
C ARG A 566 12.36 -15.28 10.77
N CYS A 567 12.15 -15.91 11.92
CA CYS A 567 12.10 -17.36 12.03
C CYS A 567 10.67 -17.89 11.96
N SER A 568 10.46 -19.01 11.30
CA SER A 568 9.21 -19.78 11.36
C SER A 568 9.43 -21.08 12.15
N LEU A 569 8.43 -21.48 12.94
CA LEU A 569 8.46 -22.73 13.73
C LEU A 569 7.25 -23.59 13.41
N ASP A 570 7.46 -24.90 13.42
CA ASP A 570 6.35 -25.84 13.52
C ASP A 570 6.73 -27.08 14.35
N VAL A 571 5.76 -27.64 15.05
CA VAL A 571 5.97 -28.75 15.98
C VAL A 571 5.45 -30.03 15.37
N HIS A 572 6.28 -31.06 15.36
CA HIS A 572 5.87 -32.35 14.82
C HIS A 572 4.71 -32.92 15.67
N PRO A 573 3.66 -33.49 15.05
CA PRO A 573 2.46 -33.93 15.78
C PRO A 573 2.74 -35.04 16.80
N THR A 574 3.62 -36.00 16.46
CA THR A 574 3.88 -37.19 17.31
C THR A 574 5.33 -37.33 17.83
N GLN A 575 6.34 -37.21 16.96
CA GLN A 575 7.77 -37.30 17.29
C GLN A 575 8.31 -36.08 18.05
N PRO A 576 9.42 -36.19 18.80
CA PRO A 576 9.98 -35.11 19.61
C PRO A 576 10.70 -34.02 18.79
N TYR A 577 10.11 -33.58 17.67
CA TYR A 577 10.74 -32.71 16.70
C TYR A 577 10.11 -31.32 16.60
N VAL A 578 10.97 -30.31 16.48
CA VAL A 578 10.60 -28.94 16.07
C VAL A 578 11.33 -28.61 14.77
N LEU A 579 10.60 -28.09 13.78
CA LEU A 579 11.21 -27.44 12.63
C LEU A 579 11.42 -25.97 12.94
N SER A 580 12.53 -25.44 12.45
CA SER A 580 12.71 -24.00 12.35
C SER A 580 13.29 -23.59 11.03
N ALA A 581 12.69 -22.59 10.40
CA ALA A 581 13.22 -21.98 9.21
C ALA A 581 13.74 -20.57 9.51
N CYS A 582 14.91 -20.25 9.00
CA CYS A 582 15.50 -18.92 9.05
C CYS A 582 16.34 -18.73 7.78
N ARG A 583 16.13 -17.61 7.07
CA ARG A 583 16.73 -17.37 5.75
C ARG A 583 16.45 -18.56 4.82
N MET A 584 17.47 -19.13 4.19
CA MET A 584 17.37 -20.21 3.20
C MET A 584 17.43 -21.63 3.85
N GLN A 585 17.54 -21.71 5.17
CA GLN A 585 17.76 -22.97 5.89
C GLN A 585 16.55 -23.37 6.74
N VAL A 586 16.21 -24.66 6.70
CA VAL A 586 15.34 -25.30 7.68
C VAL A 586 16.18 -26.24 8.54
N LYS A 587 15.99 -26.23 9.85
CA LYS A 587 16.62 -27.15 10.80
C LYS A 587 15.57 -27.97 11.53
N LEU A 588 15.88 -29.24 11.76
CA LEU A 588 15.09 -30.18 12.55
C LEU A 588 15.78 -30.39 13.90
N TRP A 589 15.08 -30.09 14.97
CA TRP A 589 15.57 -30.16 16.35
C TRP A 589 14.89 -31.30 17.09
N ASP A 590 15.65 -32.11 17.81
CA ASP A 590 15.13 -33.19 18.65
C ASP A 590 15.28 -32.83 20.12
N TRP A 591 14.16 -32.61 20.82
CA TRP A 591 14.20 -32.22 22.23
C TRP A 591 14.46 -33.38 23.18
N ASP A 592 14.28 -34.64 22.77
CA ASP A 592 14.68 -35.80 23.56
C ASP A 592 16.20 -36.02 23.48
N GLN A 593 16.85 -35.43 22.46
CA GLN A 593 18.29 -35.37 22.32
C GLN A 593 18.84 -33.98 22.66
N ASP A 594 18.43 -33.40 23.79
CA ASP A 594 18.93 -32.11 24.32
C ASP A 594 18.84 -30.95 23.30
N TRP A 595 17.79 -30.92 22.49
CA TRP A 595 17.60 -29.94 21.42
C TRP A 595 18.75 -29.92 20.41
N ASN A 596 19.31 -31.08 20.09
CA ASN A 596 20.30 -31.19 19.03
C ASN A 596 19.66 -31.01 17.65
N CYS A 597 20.35 -30.28 16.77
CA CYS A 597 20.00 -30.19 15.36
C CYS A 597 20.35 -31.51 14.68
N ILE A 598 19.34 -32.32 14.34
CA ILE A 598 19.52 -33.65 13.74
C ILE A 598 19.56 -33.61 12.22
N GLN A 599 19.00 -32.58 11.58
CA GLN A 599 19.12 -32.37 10.15
C GLN A 599 18.96 -30.90 9.75
N THR A 600 19.66 -30.49 8.68
CA THR A 600 19.51 -29.19 8.01
C THR A 600 19.09 -29.42 6.56
N PHE A 601 18.11 -28.66 6.10
CA PHE A 601 17.60 -28.65 4.73
C PHE A 601 17.90 -27.28 4.10
N GLU A 602 18.56 -27.28 2.94
CA GLU A 602 19.06 -26.05 2.31
C GLU A 602 19.01 -26.21 0.78
N GLU A 603 17.86 -25.85 0.19
CA GLU A 603 17.69 -25.79 -1.27
C GLU A 603 16.87 -24.57 -1.75
N HIS A 604 16.29 -23.78 -0.85
CA HIS A 604 15.67 -22.51 -1.24
C HIS A 604 16.75 -21.51 -1.66
N SER A 605 16.45 -20.67 -2.64
CA SER A 605 17.38 -19.62 -3.11
C SER A 605 17.20 -18.27 -2.42
N ASP A 606 16.17 -18.15 -1.57
CA ASP A 606 15.83 -16.94 -0.81
C ASP A 606 15.16 -17.31 0.53
N ASN A 607 14.70 -16.34 1.31
CA ASN A 607 14.18 -16.57 2.66
C ASN A 607 12.95 -17.47 2.67
N ILE A 608 12.83 -18.25 3.74
CA ILE A 608 11.69 -19.09 4.03
C ILE A 608 10.79 -18.36 5.04
N ASN A 609 9.57 -18.06 4.62
CA ASN A 609 8.60 -17.33 5.42
C ASN A 609 7.79 -18.22 6.37
N GLU A 610 7.45 -19.43 5.93
CA GLU A 610 6.67 -20.37 6.74
C GLU A 610 7.08 -21.83 6.47
N VAL A 611 7.08 -22.64 7.52
CA VAL A 611 7.17 -24.10 7.45
C VAL A 611 5.98 -24.75 8.14
N LYS A 612 5.50 -25.87 7.59
CA LYS A 612 4.41 -26.67 8.16
C LYS A 612 4.66 -28.15 7.99
N PHE A 613 4.50 -28.92 9.07
CA PHE A 613 4.40 -30.36 9.01
C PHE A 613 3.09 -30.79 8.33
N ASN A 614 3.17 -31.88 7.57
CA ASN A 614 1.97 -32.54 7.08
C ASN A 614 1.39 -33.41 8.21
N LEU A 615 0.16 -33.13 8.61
CA LEU A 615 -0.51 -33.84 9.71
C LEU A 615 -0.86 -35.30 9.38
N GLU A 616 -0.98 -35.63 8.10
CA GLU A 616 -1.37 -36.96 7.62
C GLU A 616 -0.17 -37.80 7.14
N ASP A 617 0.84 -37.15 6.55
CA ASP A 617 2.15 -37.75 6.27
C ASP A 617 3.21 -37.14 7.19
N THR A 618 3.34 -37.72 8.39
CA THR A 618 4.22 -37.20 9.44
C THR A 618 5.70 -37.18 9.05
N ASN A 619 6.09 -37.81 7.94
CA ASN A 619 7.45 -37.76 7.43
C ASN A 619 7.68 -36.62 6.43
N SER A 620 6.68 -35.77 6.19
CA SER A 620 6.73 -34.67 5.24
C SER A 620 6.44 -33.32 5.87
N PHE A 621 7.02 -32.27 5.29
CA PHE A 621 6.69 -30.89 5.59
C PHE A 621 6.75 -30.05 4.32
N ALA A 622 6.14 -28.86 4.36
CA ALA A 622 6.22 -27.86 3.29
C ALA A 622 6.88 -26.58 3.79
N SER A 623 7.49 -25.84 2.86
CA SER A 623 8.05 -24.51 3.11
C SER A 623 7.62 -23.53 2.01
N ALA A 624 7.28 -22.31 2.42
CA ALA A 624 6.97 -21.18 1.56
C ALA A 624 8.13 -20.16 1.57
N SER A 625 8.53 -19.65 0.41
CA SER A 625 9.73 -18.82 0.29
C SER A 625 9.57 -17.58 -0.59
N ASP A 626 10.43 -16.59 -0.36
CA ASP A 626 10.63 -15.41 -1.19
C ASP A 626 11.11 -15.76 -2.60
N ASP A 627 11.67 -16.96 -2.82
CA ASP A 627 12.07 -17.49 -4.13
C ASP A 627 10.90 -17.83 -5.07
N CYS A 628 9.68 -17.44 -4.68
CA CYS A 628 8.43 -17.64 -5.40
C CYS A 628 7.99 -19.11 -5.50
N THR A 629 8.56 -20.01 -4.68
CA THR A 629 8.22 -21.44 -4.69
C THR A 629 7.71 -21.95 -3.35
N VAL A 630 6.93 -23.03 -3.42
CA VAL A 630 6.67 -23.91 -2.28
C VAL A 630 7.44 -25.20 -2.48
N LYS A 631 8.21 -25.65 -1.48
CA LYS A 631 8.91 -26.94 -1.54
C LYS A 631 8.29 -27.92 -0.56
N VAL A 632 8.22 -29.18 -0.97
CA VAL A 632 7.77 -30.30 -0.12
C VAL A 632 8.96 -31.19 0.17
N TRP A 633 9.15 -31.56 1.43
CA TRP A 633 10.35 -32.21 1.95
C TRP A 633 10.04 -33.57 2.57
N SER A 634 11.07 -34.38 2.77
CA SER A 634 11.04 -35.60 3.58
C SER A 634 11.97 -35.42 4.77
N LEU A 635 11.62 -35.89 5.96
CA LEU A 635 12.57 -35.90 7.08
C LEU A 635 13.74 -36.85 6.82
N ASP A 636 13.55 -37.87 5.99
CA ASP A 636 14.60 -38.82 5.60
C ASP A 636 15.66 -38.27 4.62
N SER A 637 15.47 -37.07 4.07
CA SER A 637 16.37 -36.53 3.04
C SER A 637 16.61 -35.03 3.21
N PRO A 638 17.87 -34.56 3.11
CA PRO A 638 18.16 -33.13 3.13
C PRO A 638 17.70 -32.40 1.86
N LYS A 639 17.22 -33.14 0.84
CA LYS A 639 16.67 -32.59 -0.40
C LYS A 639 15.15 -32.62 -0.41
N SER A 640 14.54 -31.63 -1.06
CA SER A 640 13.12 -31.56 -1.31
C SER A 640 12.66 -32.73 -2.19
N LYS A 641 11.49 -33.28 -1.87
CA LYS A 641 10.82 -34.30 -2.69
C LYS A 641 10.47 -33.73 -4.05
N TYR A 642 9.98 -32.49 -4.07
CA TYR A 642 9.67 -31.71 -5.28
C TYR A 642 9.42 -30.24 -4.93
N THR A 643 9.44 -29.40 -5.96
CA THR A 643 9.13 -27.96 -5.91
C THR A 643 7.81 -27.71 -6.65
N LEU A 644 6.99 -26.81 -6.11
CA LEU A 644 5.74 -26.33 -6.69
C LEU A 644 5.95 -24.89 -7.20
N PRO A 645 6.31 -24.70 -8.48
CA PRO A 645 6.49 -23.38 -9.07
C PRO A 645 5.14 -22.83 -9.57
N GLY A 646 4.94 -21.51 -9.47
CA GLY A 646 3.78 -20.87 -10.10
C GLY A 646 3.29 -19.57 -9.48
N HIS A 647 3.82 -19.17 -8.32
CA HIS A 647 3.69 -17.79 -7.84
C HIS A 647 4.67 -16.88 -8.57
N SER A 648 4.29 -15.61 -8.76
CA SER A 648 5.15 -14.60 -9.41
C SER A 648 5.82 -13.65 -8.42
N HIS A 649 5.64 -13.88 -7.12
CA HIS A 649 6.25 -13.12 -6.04
C HIS A 649 6.40 -14.01 -4.79
N HIS A 650 6.97 -13.45 -3.72
CA HIS A 650 7.17 -14.06 -2.41
C HIS A 650 5.94 -14.78 -1.87
N VAL A 651 6.14 -16.03 -1.44
CA VAL A 651 5.12 -16.85 -0.81
C VAL A 651 5.26 -16.69 0.71
N TYR A 652 4.23 -16.14 1.35
CA TYR A 652 4.28 -15.77 2.77
C TYR A 652 3.80 -16.87 3.69
N SER A 653 2.84 -17.68 3.24
CA SER A 653 2.18 -18.64 4.11
C SER A 653 1.76 -19.90 3.35
N VAL A 654 1.74 -21.04 4.05
CA VAL A 654 1.38 -22.35 3.51
C VAL A 654 0.65 -23.18 4.56
N ASP A 655 -0.35 -23.96 4.15
CA ASP A 655 -1.04 -24.91 5.03
C ASP A 655 -1.55 -26.15 4.28
N PHE A 656 -1.68 -27.28 4.99
CA PHE A 656 -2.17 -28.55 4.45
C PHE A 656 -3.67 -28.72 4.68
N PHE A 657 -4.36 -29.29 3.70
CA PHE A 657 -5.75 -29.70 3.87
C PHE A 657 -6.12 -30.93 3.07
N LYS A 658 -7.29 -31.49 3.38
CA LYS A 658 -7.83 -32.67 2.71
C LYS A 658 -9.12 -32.33 2.00
N ARG A 659 -9.29 -32.88 0.81
CA ARG A 659 -10.53 -32.84 0.05
C ARG A 659 -10.74 -34.20 -0.61
N ASP A 660 -11.91 -34.80 -0.38
CA ASP A 660 -12.31 -36.08 -0.99
C ASP A 660 -11.26 -37.20 -0.80
N GLY A 661 -10.60 -37.24 0.37
CA GLY A 661 -9.56 -38.22 0.67
C GLY A 661 -8.16 -37.88 0.14
N ARG A 662 -8.00 -36.81 -0.64
CA ARG A 662 -6.72 -36.39 -1.25
C ARG A 662 -6.10 -35.21 -0.50
N GLN A 663 -4.77 -35.15 -0.50
CA GLN A 663 -4.01 -34.09 0.15
C GLN A 663 -3.72 -32.92 -0.79
N TYR A 664 -3.92 -31.72 -0.27
CA TYR A 664 -3.69 -30.46 -0.96
C TYR A 664 -2.88 -29.51 -0.07
N LEU A 665 -2.25 -28.53 -0.71
CA LEU A 665 -1.70 -27.35 -0.06
C LEU A 665 -2.48 -26.11 -0.47
N ILE A 666 -2.62 -25.17 0.45
CA ILE A 666 -2.94 -23.78 0.13
C ILE A 666 -1.70 -22.93 0.40
N SER A 667 -1.38 -21.99 -0.48
CA SER A 667 -0.32 -21.00 -0.28
C SER A 667 -0.82 -19.58 -0.52
N GLY A 668 -0.36 -18.62 0.28
CA GLY A 668 -0.65 -17.18 0.13
C GLY A 668 0.59 -16.40 -0.31
N CYS A 669 0.41 -15.44 -1.21
CA CYS A 669 1.51 -14.74 -1.89
C CYS A 669 1.30 -13.23 -2.03
N LYS A 670 2.41 -12.49 -2.17
CA LYS A 670 2.44 -11.05 -2.51
C LYS A 670 1.88 -10.78 -3.92
N ASP A 671 1.78 -11.79 -4.79
CA ASP A 671 1.16 -11.67 -6.12
C ASP A 671 -0.37 -11.50 -6.10
N LYS A 672 -0.94 -11.28 -4.91
CA LYS A 672 -2.39 -11.14 -4.65
C LYS A 672 -3.19 -12.40 -4.96
N THR A 673 -2.55 -13.57 -4.93
CA THR A 673 -3.23 -14.84 -5.09
C THR A 673 -3.01 -15.76 -3.90
N ALA A 674 -4.01 -16.60 -3.62
CA ALA A 674 -3.79 -17.84 -2.91
C ALA A 674 -3.93 -19.01 -3.90
N LYS A 675 -2.99 -19.95 -3.89
CA LYS A 675 -3.01 -21.09 -4.82
C LYS A 675 -3.30 -22.38 -4.08
N ILE A 676 -4.09 -23.24 -4.72
CA ILE A 676 -4.38 -24.59 -4.27
C ILE A 676 -3.55 -25.56 -5.09
N TRP A 677 -2.76 -26.40 -4.42
CA TRP A 677 -1.86 -27.35 -5.04
C TRP A 677 -2.30 -28.77 -4.74
N ASP A 678 -2.41 -29.59 -5.79
CA ASP A 678 -2.64 -31.02 -5.65
C ASP A 678 -1.29 -31.71 -5.47
N LEU A 679 -1.05 -32.34 -4.31
CA LEU A 679 0.24 -32.95 -3.99
C LEU A 679 0.52 -34.23 -4.79
N GLN A 680 -0.53 -34.88 -5.28
CA GLN A 680 -0.38 -36.06 -6.12
C GLN A 680 0.02 -35.66 -7.54
N LYS A 681 -0.64 -34.64 -8.09
CA LYS A 681 -0.35 -34.12 -9.44
C LYS A 681 0.83 -33.16 -9.51
N LYS A 682 1.20 -32.56 -8.37
CA LYS A 682 2.26 -31.56 -8.21
C LYS A 682 2.03 -30.30 -9.05
N GLU A 683 0.77 -29.88 -9.15
CA GLU A 683 0.35 -28.73 -9.96
C GLU A 683 -0.64 -27.84 -9.20
N CYS A 684 -0.72 -26.57 -9.61
CA CYS A 684 -1.74 -25.65 -9.14
C CYS A 684 -3.09 -26.00 -9.79
N VAL A 685 -4.07 -26.40 -8.99
CA VAL A 685 -5.41 -26.77 -9.46
C VAL A 685 -6.42 -25.63 -9.37
N GLN A 686 -6.16 -24.62 -8.54
CA GLN A 686 -7.01 -23.44 -8.44
C GLN A 686 -6.22 -22.22 -7.98
N THR A 687 -6.57 -21.05 -8.53
CA THR A 687 -6.03 -19.75 -8.07
C THR A 687 -7.15 -18.88 -7.53
N LEU A 688 -7.06 -18.50 -6.26
CA LEU A 688 -8.00 -17.64 -5.55
C LEU A 688 -7.50 -16.19 -5.61
N GLN A 689 -8.21 -15.34 -6.34
CA GLN A 689 -7.83 -13.95 -6.56
C GLN A 689 -8.19 -13.05 -5.36
N HIS A 690 -7.26 -12.17 -5.00
CA HIS A 690 -7.41 -11.18 -3.92
C HIS A 690 -7.10 -9.77 -4.43
N GLU A 691 -7.61 -8.75 -3.74
CA GLU A 691 -7.38 -7.33 -4.08
C GLU A 691 -6.02 -6.82 -3.55
N CYS A 692 -5.44 -7.55 -2.60
CA CYS A 692 -4.19 -7.26 -1.90
C CYS A 692 -3.36 -8.53 -1.68
N ASP A 693 -2.15 -8.35 -1.15
CA ASP A 693 -1.22 -9.39 -0.74
C ASP A 693 -1.90 -10.36 0.24
N VAL A 694 -1.68 -11.67 0.06
CA VAL A 694 -2.23 -12.71 0.95
C VAL A 694 -1.16 -13.10 1.96
N ASN A 695 -1.26 -12.56 3.17
CA ASN A 695 -0.24 -12.70 4.22
C ASN A 695 -0.31 -14.03 4.97
N SER A 696 -1.52 -14.58 5.14
CA SER A 696 -1.73 -15.80 5.91
C SER A 696 -2.83 -16.65 5.28
N VAL A 697 -2.65 -17.96 5.31
CA VAL A 697 -3.64 -18.95 4.92
C VAL A 697 -3.86 -19.93 6.06
N PHE A 698 -5.07 -20.47 6.15
CA PHE A 698 -5.44 -21.41 7.19
C PHE A 698 -6.48 -22.39 6.66
N ALA A 699 -6.24 -23.68 6.86
CA ALA A 699 -7.22 -24.72 6.62
C ALA A 699 -7.89 -25.11 7.93
N HIS A 700 -9.23 -25.02 7.97
CA HIS A 700 -9.95 -25.43 9.19
C HIS A 700 -9.80 -26.94 9.40
N PRO A 701 -9.39 -27.42 10.58
CA PRO A 701 -9.07 -28.84 10.80
C PRO A 701 -10.29 -29.76 10.69
N SER A 702 -11.49 -29.26 11.01
CA SER A 702 -12.73 -30.05 11.04
C SER A 702 -13.82 -29.59 10.07
N LEU A 703 -13.74 -28.37 9.53
CA LEU A 703 -14.78 -27.80 8.67
C LEU A 703 -14.27 -27.72 7.24
N PRO A 704 -15.13 -27.86 6.21
CA PRO A 704 -14.71 -27.80 4.82
C PRO A 704 -14.47 -26.34 4.37
N LEU A 705 -13.58 -25.64 5.06
CA LEU A 705 -13.32 -24.21 4.91
C LEU A 705 -11.84 -23.92 4.82
N LEU A 706 -11.51 -22.97 3.96
CA LEU A 706 -10.20 -22.34 3.87
C LEU A 706 -10.36 -20.87 4.22
N VAL A 707 -9.46 -20.32 5.01
CA VAL A 707 -9.46 -18.92 5.42
C VAL A 707 -8.19 -18.27 4.89
N THR A 708 -8.34 -17.10 4.27
CA THR A 708 -7.21 -16.29 3.81
C THR A 708 -7.28 -14.90 4.43
N GLY A 709 -6.12 -14.39 4.83
CA GLY A 709 -5.96 -13.09 5.46
C GLY A 709 -5.16 -12.15 4.56
N GLY A 710 -5.76 -11.01 4.23
CA GLY A 710 -5.14 -9.99 3.39
C GLY A 710 -4.40 -8.90 4.17
N GLU A 711 -3.50 -8.21 3.49
CA GLU A 711 -2.89 -6.94 3.93
C GLU A 711 -3.94 -5.81 4.05
N ASP A 712 -5.05 -5.90 3.32
CA ASP A 712 -6.21 -5.00 3.47
C ASP A 712 -7.00 -5.21 4.77
N GLY A 713 -6.60 -6.18 5.60
CA GLY A 713 -7.33 -6.61 6.79
C GLY A 713 -8.58 -7.43 6.52
N ALA A 714 -8.87 -7.75 5.25
CA ALA A 714 -10.01 -8.58 4.92
C ALA A 714 -9.68 -10.06 5.14
N VAL A 715 -10.54 -10.72 5.92
CA VAL A 715 -10.56 -12.17 6.11
C VAL A 715 -11.57 -12.75 5.14
N ARG A 716 -11.13 -13.66 4.27
CA ARG A 716 -11.96 -14.30 3.27
C ARG A 716 -12.12 -15.78 3.61
N VAL A 717 -13.36 -16.24 3.68
CA VAL A 717 -13.72 -17.63 3.96
C VAL A 717 -14.17 -18.29 2.66
N TRP A 718 -13.47 -19.34 2.27
CA TRP A 718 -13.68 -20.10 1.05
C TRP A 718 -14.18 -21.50 1.39
N SER A 719 -14.95 -22.11 0.50
CA SER A 719 -15.21 -23.54 0.61
C SER A 719 -13.95 -24.33 0.24
N SER A 720 -13.56 -25.33 1.03
CA SER A 720 -12.47 -26.24 0.64
C SER A 720 -12.91 -27.25 -0.45
N THR A 721 -14.21 -27.35 -0.72
CA THR A 721 -14.80 -28.31 -1.68
C THR A 721 -15.00 -27.74 -3.09
N ASP A 722 -15.37 -26.48 -3.25
CA ASP A 722 -15.58 -25.87 -4.57
C ASP A 722 -14.73 -24.61 -4.79
N PHE A 723 -13.96 -24.21 -3.79
CA PHE A 723 -13.08 -23.05 -3.79
C PHE A 723 -13.80 -21.72 -4.09
N ARG A 724 -15.12 -21.67 -3.87
CA ARG A 724 -15.88 -20.44 -3.98
C ARG A 724 -15.79 -19.64 -2.69
N LEU A 725 -15.71 -18.32 -2.83
CA LEU A 725 -15.76 -17.39 -1.72
C LEU A 725 -17.15 -17.46 -1.07
N LYS A 726 -17.21 -17.90 0.19
CA LYS A 726 -18.45 -17.91 0.98
C LYS A 726 -18.70 -16.56 1.62
N ARG A 727 -17.66 -15.90 2.16
CA ARG A 727 -17.79 -14.61 2.85
C ARG A 727 -16.48 -13.83 2.82
N LYS A 728 -16.59 -12.50 2.76
CA LYS A 728 -15.50 -11.54 3.03
C LYS A 728 -15.89 -10.76 4.29
N LEU A 729 -15.02 -10.77 5.29
CA LEU A 729 -15.14 -9.99 6.51
C LEU A 729 -14.08 -8.90 6.45
N GLY A 730 -14.48 -7.64 6.59
CA GLY A 730 -13.53 -6.55 6.76
C GLY A 730 -13.12 -6.48 8.22
N VAL A 731 -11.85 -6.71 8.50
CA VAL A 731 -11.24 -6.20 9.73
C VAL A 731 -10.42 -4.98 9.31
N SER A 732 -10.44 -3.91 10.08
CA SER A 732 -9.73 -2.67 9.74
C SER A 732 -8.19 -2.82 9.77
N MET A 733 -7.71 -4.05 9.85
CA MET A 733 -6.40 -4.42 10.37
C MET A 733 -5.83 -5.68 9.68
N PRO A 734 -4.66 -5.61 9.05
CA PRO A 734 -3.95 -6.72 8.43
C PRO A 734 -3.88 -7.94 9.31
N VAL A 735 -4.13 -9.05 8.65
CA VAL A 735 -4.10 -10.35 9.27
C VAL A 735 -2.66 -10.87 9.27
N ARG A 736 -2.17 -11.22 10.46
CA ARG A 736 -0.81 -11.76 10.67
C ARG A 736 -0.81 -13.27 10.86
N GLY A 737 -1.91 -13.85 11.32
CA GLY A 737 -2.05 -15.29 11.49
C GLY A 737 -3.43 -15.70 11.94
N PHE A 738 -3.69 -17.00 11.85
CA PHE A 738 -4.91 -17.64 12.31
C PHE A 738 -4.56 -18.75 13.30
N ALA A 739 -5.46 -19.01 14.25
CA ALA A 739 -5.36 -20.16 15.12
C ALA A 739 -6.75 -20.74 15.39
N CYS A 740 -6.89 -22.07 15.30
CA CYS A 740 -8.15 -22.75 15.60
C CYS A 740 -8.29 -22.94 17.10
N LEU A 741 -9.40 -22.46 17.69
CA LEU A 741 -9.72 -22.77 19.08
C LEU A 741 -10.37 -24.15 19.12
N THR A 742 -9.74 -25.09 19.82
CA THR A 742 -10.12 -26.50 19.72
C THR A 742 -11.42 -26.83 20.42
N GLY A 743 -12.18 -27.74 19.80
CA GLY A 743 -13.54 -28.11 20.21
C GLY A 743 -14.61 -27.09 19.82
N SER A 744 -14.27 -26.07 19.05
CA SER A 744 -15.19 -25.01 18.66
C SER A 744 -15.12 -24.70 17.17
N GLU A 745 -16.18 -24.06 16.69
CA GLU A 745 -16.22 -23.43 15.37
C GLU A 745 -15.54 -22.05 15.38
N ARG A 746 -14.64 -21.80 16.35
CA ARG A 746 -14.02 -20.49 16.56
C ARG A 746 -12.62 -20.43 15.98
N VAL A 747 -12.37 -19.42 15.18
CA VAL A 747 -11.05 -19.09 14.64
C VAL A 747 -10.58 -17.79 15.28
N ALA A 748 -9.47 -17.87 15.99
CA ALA A 748 -8.75 -16.70 16.47
C ALA A 748 -7.93 -16.12 15.30
N ILE A 749 -7.96 -14.79 15.19
CA ILE A 749 -7.33 -14.03 14.12
C ILE A 749 -6.40 -13.01 14.79
N ALA A 750 -5.11 -13.13 14.54
CA ALA A 750 -4.14 -12.13 14.96
C ALA A 750 -4.11 -10.98 13.97
N HIS A 751 -4.27 -9.78 14.52
CA HIS A 751 -4.08 -8.52 13.85
C HIS A 751 -2.87 -7.81 14.45
N TYR A 752 -2.37 -6.79 13.77
CA TYR A 752 -1.17 -6.09 14.21
C TYR A 752 -1.25 -5.48 15.63
N TYR A 753 -2.42 -4.96 16.02
CA TYR A 753 -2.67 -4.31 17.32
C TYR A 753 -3.68 -5.02 18.20
N GLY A 754 -4.05 -6.26 17.85
CA GLY A 754 -5.06 -6.96 18.61
C GLY A 754 -5.37 -8.33 18.07
N MET A 755 -6.30 -9.00 18.74
CA MET A 755 -6.74 -10.33 18.36
C MET A 755 -8.26 -10.35 18.39
N SER A 756 -8.85 -10.95 17.36
CA SER A 756 -10.29 -11.14 17.26
C SER A 756 -10.60 -12.63 17.21
N VAL A 757 -11.80 -13.02 17.61
CA VAL A 757 -12.30 -14.38 17.40
C VAL A 757 -13.55 -14.34 16.55
N MET A 758 -13.57 -15.19 15.52
CA MET A 758 -14.69 -15.40 14.61
C MET A 758 -15.36 -16.73 14.93
N GLU A 759 -16.69 -16.77 14.98
CA GLU A 759 -17.52 -17.98 15.17
C GLU A 759 -18.13 -18.45 13.84
N ILE A 760 -18.00 -19.75 13.53
CA ILE A 760 -18.43 -20.37 12.27
C ILE A 760 -19.61 -21.36 12.52
N GLY A 761 -20.84 -20.84 12.70
CA GLY A 761 -22.01 -21.68 13.02
C GLY A 761 -22.65 -22.45 11.86
N ASP A 762 -23.07 -23.69 12.13
CA ASP A 762 -24.04 -24.47 11.32
C ASP A 762 -25.45 -24.44 11.97
N GLU A 763 -26.49 -24.04 11.23
CA GLU A 763 -27.89 -24.24 11.66
C GLU A 763 -28.42 -25.58 11.15
N GLU A 764 -28.20 -26.67 11.87
CA GLU A 764 -29.12 -27.82 11.85
C GLU A 764 -29.13 -28.53 13.21
N GLY A 765 -30.19 -28.27 14.01
CA GLY A 765 -30.55 -29.17 15.11
C GLY A 765 -30.94 -28.54 16.46
N GLN A 766 -31.94 -27.66 16.51
CA GLN A 766 -32.79 -27.56 17.71
C GLN A 766 -34.26 -27.44 17.32
N GLY A 767 -34.89 -28.60 17.10
CA GLY A 767 -36.32 -28.74 17.21
C GLY A 767 -36.73 -28.74 18.69
N GLY A 768 -37.63 -27.83 19.05
CA GLY A 768 -38.58 -27.97 20.15
C GLY A 768 -38.03 -27.97 21.58
N ASN A 769 -38.07 -26.81 22.24
CA ASN A 769 -38.77 -26.71 23.53
C ASN A 769 -39.04 -25.24 23.87
N GLU A 770 -40.32 -24.88 23.91
CA GLU A 770 -40.79 -23.68 24.59
C GLU A 770 -40.50 -23.85 26.10
N GLY A 771 -39.60 -23.03 26.62
CA GLY A 771 -39.24 -23.00 28.03
C GLY A 771 -38.73 -21.62 28.40
N SER A 772 -39.58 -20.87 29.08
CA SER A 772 -39.36 -19.52 29.60
C SER A 772 -38.01 -19.31 30.29
N HIS A 773 -37.17 -18.43 29.72
CA HIS A 773 -36.19 -17.68 30.50
C HIS A 773 -36.12 -16.23 29.99
N GLU A 774 -36.13 -15.32 30.94
CA GLU A 774 -36.29 -13.88 30.79
C GLU A 774 -35.18 -13.26 29.95
N ASN A 775 -35.58 -12.38 29.02
CA ASN A 775 -34.71 -11.57 28.20
C ASN A 775 -33.86 -10.62 29.06
N SER A 776 -32.54 -10.86 29.13
CA SER A 776 -31.54 -9.81 29.33
C SER A 776 -30.66 -9.71 28.09
N THR A 777 -31.19 -9.10 27.03
CA THR A 777 -30.40 -8.64 25.89
C THR A 777 -29.54 -7.46 26.33
N ALA A 778 -28.29 -7.71 26.72
CA ALA A 778 -27.27 -6.68 26.70
C ALA A 778 -26.98 -6.39 25.21
N ALA A 779 -27.52 -5.27 24.72
CA ALA A 779 -27.17 -4.76 23.41
C ALA A 779 -25.66 -4.51 23.37
N ILE A 780 -24.95 -5.29 22.55
CA ILE A 780 -23.55 -5.03 22.25
C ILE A 780 -23.52 -3.75 21.41
N ASP A 781 -22.93 -2.71 21.97
CA ASP A 781 -22.88 -1.36 21.44
C ASP A 781 -21.89 -1.31 20.26
N TYR A 782 -22.40 -1.56 19.05
CA TYR A 782 -21.64 -1.57 17.80
C TYR A 782 -20.85 -0.26 17.58
N GLU A 783 -21.32 0.88 18.08
CA GLU A 783 -20.60 2.16 18.02
C GLU A 783 -19.30 2.15 18.86
N LYS A 784 -19.25 1.37 19.93
CA LYS A 784 -18.09 1.34 20.84
C LYS A 784 -16.95 0.47 20.28
N ILE A 785 -17.32 -0.62 19.60
CA ILE A 785 -16.38 -1.50 18.86
C ILE A 785 -15.90 -0.79 17.59
N GLN A 786 -16.76 -0.04 16.91
CA GLN A 786 -16.41 0.72 15.71
C GLN A 786 -15.47 1.90 16.03
N ARG A 787 -15.74 2.68 17.09
CA ARG A 787 -14.83 3.75 17.59
C ARG A 787 -13.48 3.23 18.12
N GLN A 788 -13.40 1.97 18.55
CA GLN A 788 -12.13 1.30 18.92
C GLN A 788 -11.40 0.73 17.69
N SER A 789 -12.14 0.14 16.75
CA SER A 789 -11.66 -0.31 15.44
C SER A 789 -11.06 0.82 14.58
N GLU A 790 -11.63 2.02 14.62
CA GLU A 790 -11.16 3.21 13.87
C GLU A 790 -9.88 3.81 14.46
N ARG A 791 -9.74 3.83 15.79
CA ARG A 791 -8.48 4.20 16.47
C ARG A 791 -7.35 3.24 16.12
N ALA A 792 -7.68 1.96 16.02
CA ALA A 792 -6.73 0.91 15.71
C ALA A 792 -6.37 0.89 14.20
N ALA A 793 -7.34 1.16 13.31
CA ALA A 793 -7.16 1.29 11.85
C ALA A 793 -6.23 2.45 11.45
N SER A 794 -6.37 3.59 12.15
CA SER A 794 -5.50 4.78 12.03
C SER A 794 -4.04 4.47 12.35
N THR A 795 -3.83 3.55 13.29
CA THR A 795 -2.51 3.08 13.71
C THR A 795 -1.99 2.06 12.68
N LEU A 796 -2.87 1.23 12.09
CA LEU A 796 -2.47 0.18 11.16
C LEU A 796 -2.18 0.64 9.72
N SER A 797 -2.84 1.67 9.19
CA SER A 797 -2.43 2.28 7.91
C SER A 797 -1.01 2.88 7.96
N SER A 798 -0.58 3.28 9.15
CA SER A 798 0.71 3.93 9.39
C SER A 798 1.83 2.91 9.62
N ILE A 799 1.50 1.75 10.19
CA ILE A 799 2.47 0.68 10.43
C ILE A 799 2.53 -0.38 9.30
N LEU A 800 1.50 -0.53 8.46
CA LEU A 800 1.65 -1.32 7.24
C LEU A 800 2.57 -0.70 6.21
N LYS A 801 2.54 0.64 6.10
CA LYS A 801 3.54 1.38 5.33
C LYS A 801 4.94 1.16 5.91
N PHE A 802 5.05 1.06 7.24
CA PHE A 802 6.30 0.81 7.97
C PHE A 802 6.83 -0.62 7.77
N GLU A 803 5.96 -1.64 7.67
CA GLU A 803 6.39 -3.04 7.49
C GLU A 803 6.59 -3.45 6.04
N ARG A 804 5.89 -2.82 5.07
CA ARG A 804 6.28 -2.91 3.65
C ARG A 804 7.68 -2.35 3.42
N LEU A 805 8.06 -1.29 4.15
CA LEU A 805 9.41 -0.72 4.12
C LEU A 805 10.46 -1.65 4.73
N ILE A 806 10.18 -2.37 5.83
CA ILE A 806 11.13 -3.34 6.42
C ILE A 806 11.25 -4.61 5.55
N GLY A 807 10.16 -5.07 4.92
CA GLY A 807 10.17 -6.19 3.98
C GLY A 807 10.92 -5.88 2.69
N ASP A 808 10.77 -4.66 2.15
CA ASP A 808 11.50 -4.22 0.95
C ASP A 808 12.95 -3.77 1.27
N GLU A 809 13.27 -3.30 2.50
CA GLU A 809 14.65 -3.12 3.00
C GLU A 809 15.42 -4.44 3.15
N TRP A 810 14.72 -5.54 3.51
CA TRP A 810 15.29 -6.89 3.56
C TRP A 810 15.69 -7.42 2.16
N TYR A 811 15.01 -6.95 1.12
CA TYR A 811 15.26 -7.32 -0.27
C TYR A 811 16.45 -6.55 -0.89
N LEU A 812 16.62 -5.27 -0.51
CA LEU A 812 17.72 -4.43 -1.00
C LEU A 812 19.07 -4.70 -0.28
N SER A 813 19.06 -5.28 0.92
CA SER A 813 20.31 -5.65 1.62
C SER A 813 20.93 -6.98 1.18
N ASN A 814 20.23 -7.79 0.37
CA ASN A 814 20.72 -9.10 -0.10
C ASN A 814 21.09 -9.13 -1.62
N GLN A 815 21.18 -7.98 -2.28
CA GLN A 815 21.68 -7.85 -3.67
C GLN A 815 22.96 -7.01 -3.83
N ILE A 816 23.72 -6.77 -2.74
CA ILE A 816 25.06 -6.17 -2.78
C ILE A 816 26.12 -7.19 -2.41
#